data_AF-A0A840Z2Z4-F1
#
_entry.id   AF-A0A840Z2Z4-F1
#
_cell.length_a   1.000
_cell.length_b   1.000
_cell.length_c   1.000
_cell.angle_alpha   90.00
_cell.angle_beta   90.00
_cell.angle_gamma   90.00
#
_symmetry.space_group_name_H-M   'P 1'
#
loop_
_entity.id
_entity.type
_entity.pdbx_description
1 polymer ?
#
loop_
_entity_poly.entity_id
_entity_poly.type
_entity_poly.pdbx_seq_one_letter_code
_entity_poly.pdbx_strand_id
1 'polypeptide(L)'
;MSHFDDLPKRSTSHVTEDKAEAAFTNFLSVSEDCLLQKAVRKDYGTDCEIEVVDQGRATNVRIHVQLKGTEKETNADGSISVAIGRANLNYLLMHPYSLFVCYHVPTGTLWARTTESVLRQYEHANPDWAAQQTLTVNFTEELTSERLRKFAELAKSVALSSRDKRIEQTASTADEIPDVIRRALPDLHIGDDAQETADVLAQLYESGADELVSANFGRFAAVLNADHDAMGYAYMAEINLGMAGREPNPDRITAGMAHFASRIGLGRYHDASLHYTVGNGLAALGRDEEAATEYRKALENPGASPDAQLLAQTHKNLGSSLEKLGKEEQAAEHYREALRLSPNLAEAHHALASYHHRHGNYQEALDHFDKVVFLNDSLGKQASVAGWRINVLFQLGDAKGAFREINRLIVEANTHKWIWPWCARQLAIFGRASDDNARLALTFWDRLLAAHPHHPIGKREQLLAKFYLRAAGEDPGSTYSEIKVELETGIQRIETEACALLWDRLGHWAQDDENWNEAEFCFRKAYDLVGGHYGYCLGTALNFLGRCEESLPILQEQAETLQPDAMSWFQVAVANEKLGRTEESIEAYREALLLDPEYSLAWFNLGGVHWNNGDMKSASEIWKAAVEQFPEHQLSDRLRSEIPFVLL
;
A
#
# COMPACT_ATOMS: atom_id res chain seq x y z
N MET A 1 -36.21 18.05 -84.36
CA MET A 1 -35.14 17.91 -83.35
C MET A 1 -35.63 18.60 -82.09
N SER A 2 -35.86 17.83 -81.03
CA SER A 2 -36.38 18.32 -79.76
C SER A 2 -35.25 19.06 -79.04
N HIS A 3 -35.45 20.33 -78.67
CA HIS A 3 -34.50 21.14 -77.89
C HIS A 3 -34.32 20.68 -76.43
N PHE A 4 -34.72 19.45 -76.10
CA PHE A 4 -34.59 18.83 -74.77
C PHE A 4 -33.37 17.90 -74.62
N ASP A 5 -32.63 17.62 -75.70
CA ASP A 5 -31.42 16.75 -75.64
C ASP A 5 -30.15 17.47 -75.15
N ASP A 6 -30.20 18.81 -75.00
CA ASP A 6 -29.09 19.67 -74.54
C ASP A 6 -29.20 20.10 -73.06
N LEU A 7 -30.12 19.52 -72.28
CA LEU A 7 -30.06 19.64 -70.83
C LEU A 7 -28.84 18.86 -70.31
N PRO A 8 -28.09 19.37 -69.31
CA PRO A 8 -26.98 18.63 -68.73
C PRO A 8 -27.51 17.29 -68.24
N LYS A 9 -27.13 16.21 -68.94
CA LYS A 9 -27.36 14.84 -68.47
C LYS A 9 -26.71 14.76 -67.10
N ARG A 10 -27.46 14.35 -66.07
CA ARG A 10 -26.94 14.14 -64.71
C ARG A 10 -25.59 13.44 -64.83
N SER A 11 -24.52 14.02 -64.29
CA SER A 11 -23.21 13.38 -64.36
C SER A 11 -23.34 11.97 -63.78
N THR A 12 -22.74 10.98 -64.43
CA THR A 12 -22.81 9.56 -63.99
C THR A 12 -22.37 9.43 -62.52
N SER A 13 -21.44 10.29 -62.09
CA SER A 13 -21.02 10.44 -60.70
C SER A 13 -22.18 10.64 -59.71
N HIS A 14 -23.21 11.43 -60.03
CA HIS A 14 -24.35 11.61 -59.12
C HIS A 14 -25.16 10.32 -58.92
N VAL A 15 -25.28 9.49 -59.96
CA VAL A 15 -26.03 8.23 -59.89
C VAL A 15 -25.27 7.19 -59.05
N THR A 16 -23.96 7.09 -59.24
CA THR A 16 -23.08 6.23 -58.45
C THR A 16 -23.16 6.58 -56.95
N GLU A 17 -23.12 7.88 -56.67
CA GLU A 17 -23.18 8.44 -55.33
C GLU A 17 -24.55 8.24 -54.67
N ASP A 18 -25.66 8.36 -55.42
CA ASP A 18 -27.02 8.06 -54.92
C ASP A 18 -27.17 6.58 -54.56
N LYS A 19 -26.59 5.68 -55.37
CA LYS A 19 -26.57 4.24 -55.06
C LYS A 19 -25.75 3.94 -53.80
N ALA A 20 -24.62 4.62 -53.62
CA ALA A 20 -23.78 4.46 -52.44
C ALA A 20 -24.55 4.84 -51.16
N GLU A 21 -25.20 6.00 -51.13
CA GLU A 21 -26.01 6.45 -49.99
C GLU A 21 -27.18 5.49 -49.70
N ALA A 22 -27.90 5.04 -50.73
CA ALA A 22 -28.98 4.09 -50.57
C ALA A 22 -28.50 2.75 -50.01
N ALA A 23 -27.39 2.22 -50.51
CA ALA A 23 -26.80 0.97 -50.04
C ALA A 23 -26.35 1.08 -48.57
N PHE A 24 -25.65 2.16 -48.22
CA PHE A 24 -25.16 2.37 -46.86
C PHE A 24 -26.31 2.60 -45.87
N THR A 25 -27.34 3.37 -46.25
CA THR A 25 -28.53 3.60 -45.43
C THR A 25 -29.30 2.29 -45.18
N ASN A 26 -29.46 1.47 -46.22
CA ASN A 26 -30.10 0.15 -46.09
C ASN A 26 -29.29 -0.82 -45.24
N PHE A 27 -27.96 -0.77 -45.32
CA PHE A 27 -27.07 -1.56 -44.48
C PHE A 27 -27.22 -1.18 -42.99
N LEU A 28 -27.28 0.12 -42.69
CA LEU A 28 -27.45 0.60 -41.32
C LEU A 28 -28.87 0.42 -40.76
N SER A 29 -29.91 0.43 -41.61
CA SER A 29 -31.30 0.32 -41.13
C SER A 29 -31.64 -1.03 -40.51
N VAL A 30 -30.85 -2.06 -40.80
CA VAL A 30 -30.94 -3.40 -40.22
C VAL A 30 -29.83 -3.68 -39.20
N SER A 31 -28.96 -2.71 -38.91
CA SER A 31 -27.92 -2.83 -37.88
C SER A 31 -28.48 -2.58 -36.50
N GLU A 32 -28.04 -3.38 -35.53
CA GLU A 32 -28.30 -3.16 -34.10
C GLU A 32 -27.19 -2.35 -33.42
N ASP A 33 -26.07 -2.12 -34.13
CA ASP A 33 -24.82 -1.59 -33.57
C ASP A 33 -24.63 -0.09 -33.87
N CYS A 34 -25.21 0.43 -34.97
CA CYS A 34 -25.08 1.83 -35.38
C CYS A 34 -26.33 2.37 -36.08
N LEU A 35 -26.59 3.67 -35.90
CA LEU A 35 -27.67 4.42 -36.55
C LEU A 35 -27.11 5.57 -37.39
N LEU A 36 -27.66 5.82 -38.57
CA LEU A 36 -27.29 6.99 -39.37
C LEU A 36 -27.88 8.26 -38.73
N GLN A 37 -27.03 9.18 -38.28
CA GLN A 37 -27.47 10.47 -37.70
C GLN A 37 -27.50 11.59 -38.73
N LYS A 38 -26.50 11.63 -39.60
CA LYS A 38 -26.33 12.71 -40.56
C LYS A 38 -25.62 12.20 -41.79
N ALA A 39 -26.05 12.69 -42.96
CA ALA A 39 -25.37 12.48 -44.23
C ALA A 39 -25.36 13.82 -44.98
N VAL A 40 -24.17 14.26 -45.40
CA VAL A 40 -24.00 15.51 -46.16
C VAL A 40 -23.26 15.21 -47.45
N ARG A 41 -23.98 15.30 -48.57
CA ARG A 41 -23.40 15.17 -49.91
C ARG A 41 -22.41 16.31 -50.19
N LYS A 42 -21.25 15.95 -50.73
CA LYS A 42 -20.17 16.85 -51.19
C LYS A 42 -19.73 16.45 -52.60
N ASP A 43 -18.92 17.30 -53.22
CA ASP A 43 -18.39 17.05 -54.57
C ASP A 43 -17.40 15.87 -54.61
N TYR A 44 -16.89 15.42 -53.47
CA TYR A 44 -15.91 14.35 -53.34
C TYR A 44 -16.47 13.03 -52.78
N GLY A 45 -17.76 12.97 -52.46
CA GLY A 45 -18.43 11.85 -51.78
C GLY A 45 -19.46 12.34 -50.76
N THR A 46 -19.87 11.50 -49.83
CA THR A 46 -20.79 11.86 -48.73
C THR A 46 -20.10 11.72 -47.39
N ASP A 47 -20.14 12.79 -46.60
CA ASP A 47 -19.70 12.76 -45.21
C ASP A 47 -20.88 12.32 -44.34
N CYS A 48 -20.75 11.16 -43.71
CA CYS A 48 -21.74 10.55 -42.84
C CYS A 48 -21.26 10.60 -41.38
N GLU A 49 -22.20 10.79 -40.46
CA GLU A 49 -22.01 10.56 -39.03
C GLU A 49 -22.94 9.42 -38.63
N ILE A 50 -22.38 8.31 -38.16
CA ILE A 50 -23.13 7.20 -37.59
C ILE A 50 -22.95 7.19 -36.07
N GLU A 51 -24.01 6.92 -35.33
CA GLU A 51 -24.01 6.89 -33.88
C GLU A 51 -24.07 5.46 -33.37
N VAL A 52 -23.18 5.13 -32.45
CA VAL A 52 -23.11 3.80 -31.86
C VAL A 52 -24.33 3.56 -30.97
N VAL A 53 -24.90 2.37 -31.07
CA VAL A 53 -25.98 1.88 -30.22
C VAL A 53 -25.40 0.92 -29.19
N ASP A 54 -25.80 1.07 -27.93
CA ASP A 54 -25.43 0.16 -26.85
C ASP A 54 -26.70 -0.29 -26.13
N GLN A 55 -26.87 -1.62 -26.01
CA GLN A 55 -28.05 -2.24 -25.39
C GLN A 55 -29.39 -1.71 -25.93
N GLY A 56 -29.47 -1.49 -27.25
CA GLY A 56 -30.66 -0.99 -27.93
C GLY A 56 -30.94 0.51 -27.73
N ARG A 57 -30.01 1.27 -27.16
CA ARG A 57 -30.12 2.73 -27.00
C ARG A 57 -29.02 3.44 -27.77
N ALA A 58 -29.38 4.49 -28.51
CA ALA A 58 -28.41 5.38 -29.13
C ALA A 58 -27.53 6.03 -28.04
N THR A 59 -26.23 6.02 -28.26
CA THR A 59 -25.25 6.68 -27.38
C THR A 59 -25.04 8.14 -27.81
N ASN A 60 -23.92 8.76 -27.42
CA ASN A 60 -23.41 10.00 -28.00
C ASN A 60 -22.06 9.80 -28.70
N VAL A 61 -21.69 8.53 -28.95
CA VAL A 61 -20.44 8.15 -29.60
C VAL A 61 -20.66 8.12 -31.11
N ARG A 62 -19.89 8.93 -31.84
CA ARG A 62 -20.02 9.06 -33.29
C ARG A 62 -18.80 8.49 -34.01
N ILE A 63 -19.07 7.71 -35.04
CA ILE A 63 -18.08 7.30 -36.05
C ILE A 63 -18.30 8.18 -37.27
N HIS A 64 -17.25 8.85 -37.72
CA HIS A 64 -17.30 9.66 -38.94
C HIS A 64 -16.93 8.76 -40.12
N VAL A 65 -17.74 8.84 -41.18
CA VAL A 65 -17.59 7.97 -42.35
C VAL A 65 -17.52 8.84 -43.59
N GLN A 66 -16.48 8.66 -44.40
CA GLN A 66 -16.49 9.15 -45.78
C GLN A 66 -16.96 8.03 -46.70
N LEU A 67 -18.17 8.20 -47.23
CA LEU A 67 -18.81 7.29 -48.17
C LEU A 67 -18.53 7.74 -49.62
N LYS A 68 -18.14 6.80 -50.47
CA LYS A 68 -17.90 7.06 -51.89
C LYS A 68 -18.30 5.87 -52.75
N GLY A 69 -18.90 6.11 -53.91
CA GLY A 69 -19.16 5.05 -54.88
C GLY A 69 -18.03 4.91 -55.90
N THR A 70 -17.82 3.70 -56.44
CA THR A 70 -16.90 3.48 -57.57
C THR A 70 -17.46 2.49 -58.58
N GLU A 71 -17.27 2.78 -59.86
CA GLU A 71 -17.62 1.92 -61.00
C GLU A 71 -16.41 1.18 -61.56
N LYS A 72 -15.22 1.39 -60.98
CA LYS A 72 -14.00 0.70 -61.39
C LYS A 72 -14.09 -0.78 -61.01
N GLU A 73 -13.60 -1.63 -61.91
CA GLU A 73 -13.36 -3.05 -61.62
C GLU A 73 -12.34 -3.24 -60.49
N THR A 74 -12.36 -4.41 -59.87
CA THR A 74 -11.38 -4.79 -58.86
C THR A 74 -9.96 -4.88 -59.45
N ASN A 75 -8.97 -4.62 -58.60
CA ASN A 75 -7.57 -4.83 -58.92
C ASN A 75 -7.27 -6.33 -59.08
N ALA A 76 -6.09 -6.68 -59.61
CA ALA A 76 -5.69 -8.07 -59.83
C ALA A 76 -5.64 -8.92 -58.54
N ASP A 77 -5.47 -8.28 -57.38
CA ASP A 77 -5.48 -8.89 -56.05
C ASP A 77 -6.89 -8.92 -55.40
N GLY A 78 -7.92 -8.47 -56.12
CA GLY A 78 -9.30 -8.39 -55.63
C GLY A 78 -9.62 -7.13 -54.83
N SER A 79 -8.65 -6.24 -54.58
CA SER A 79 -8.88 -5.00 -53.85
C SER A 79 -9.57 -3.92 -54.70
N ILE A 80 -10.12 -2.90 -54.04
CA ILE A 80 -10.77 -1.76 -54.70
C ILE A 80 -9.99 -0.49 -54.36
N SER A 81 -9.61 0.30 -55.37
CA SER A 81 -8.88 1.55 -55.17
C SER A 81 -9.75 2.78 -55.45
N VAL A 82 -9.87 3.66 -54.45
CA VAL A 82 -10.60 4.93 -54.58
C VAL A 82 -9.72 6.11 -54.20
N ALA A 83 -9.72 7.14 -55.03
CA ALA A 83 -9.00 8.38 -54.75
C ALA A 83 -9.82 9.29 -53.82
N ILE A 84 -9.18 9.78 -52.76
CA ILE A 84 -9.72 10.72 -51.77
C ILE A 84 -8.84 11.97 -51.68
N GLY A 85 -9.37 13.06 -51.13
CA GLY A 85 -8.54 14.20 -50.75
C GLY A 85 -7.77 13.93 -49.45
N ARG A 86 -6.51 14.35 -49.36
CA ARG A 86 -5.73 14.23 -48.11
C ARG A 86 -6.38 15.00 -46.95
N ALA A 87 -7.02 16.13 -47.25
CA ALA A 87 -7.78 16.89 -46.25
C ALA A 87 -8.89 16.05 -45.58
N ASN A 88 -9.48 15.09 -46.30
CA ASN A 88 -10.51 14.21 -45.77
C ASN A 88 -9.92 13.18 -44.80
N LEU A 89 -8.74 12.63 -45.12
CA LEU A 89 -8.00 11.78 -44.19
C LEU A 89 -7.67 12.55 -42.91
N ASN A 90 -7.14 13.78 -43.02
CA ASN A 90 -6.83 14.61 -41.86
C ASN A 90 -8.07 14.90 -41.01
N TYR A 91 -9.21 15.22 -41.63
CA TYR A 91 -10.46 15.45 -40.93
C TYR A 91 -10.90 14.21 -40.15
N LEU A 92 -10.92 13.04 -40.80
CA LEU A 92 -11.34 11.81 -40.16
C LEU A 92 -10.35 11.33 -39.08
N LEU A 93 -9.04 11.58 -39.21
CA LEU A 93 -8.04 11.26 -38.18
C LEU A 93 -8.22 12.08 -36.89
N MET A 94 -8.94 13.21 -36.92
CA MET A 94 -9.33 13.94 -35.70
C MET A 94 -10.39 13.19 -34.88
N HIS A 95 -10.98 12.14 -35.44
CA HIS A 95 -12.07 11.36 -34.88
C HIS A 95 -11.66 9.87 -34.88
N PRO A 96 -11.14 9.32 -33.76
CA PRO A 96 -10.63 7.96 -33.71
C PRO A 96 -11.64 6.91 -34.23
N TYR A 97 -11.14 5.89 -34.93
CA TYR A 97 -11.96 4.82 -35.54
C TYR A 97 -12.96 5.28 -36.60
N SER A 98 -12.69 6.42 -37.22
CA SER A 98 -13.43 6.85 -38.41
C SER A 98 -13.08 5.99 -39.62
N LEU A 99 -14.01 5.92 -40.57
CA LEU A 99 -13.96 4.96 -41.67
C LEU A 99 -14.00 5.64 -43.02
N PHE A 100 -13.29 5.07 -43.97
CA PHE A 100 -13.68 5.17 -45.38
C PHE A 100 -14.62 4.01 -45.71
N VAL A 101 -15.70 4.30 -46.40
CA VAL A 101 -16.62 3.29 -46.92
C VAL A 101 -16.76 3.48 -48.43
N CYS A 102 -16.55 2.40 -49.17
CA CYS A 102 -16.72 2.36 -50.62
C CYS A 102 -17.92 1.50 -51.01
N TYR A 103 -18.83 2.04 -51.81
CA TYR A 103 -19.83 1.23 -52.50
C TYR A 103 -19.30 0.81 -53.88
N HIS A 104 -19.12 -0.49 -54.07
CA HIS A 104 -18.67 -1.06 -55.33
C HIS A 104 -19.87 -1.36 -56.22
N VAL A 105 -20.07 -0.55 -57.27
CA VAL A 105 -21.25 -0.66 -58.14
C VAL A 105 -21.34 -2.01 -58.87
N PRO A 106 -20.24 -2.62 -59.40
CA PRO A 106 -20.32 -3.89 -60.11
C PRO A 106 -20.83 -5.06 -59.27
N THR A 107 -20.45 -5.13 -57.99
CA THR A 107 -20.85 -6.23 -57.08
C THR A 107 -22.03 -5.87 -56.19
N GLY A 108 -22.34 -4.58 -56.03
CA GLY A 108 -23.38 -4.10 -55.13
C GLY A 108 -23.01 -4.18 -53.65
N THR A 109 -21.73 -4.33 -53.32
CA THR A 109 -21.23 -4.53 -51.95
C THR A 109 -20.63 -3.25 -51.36
N LEU A 110 -20.69 -3.11 -50.04
CA LEU A 110 -19.98 -2.07 -49.29
C LEU A 110 -18.65 -2.61 -48.78
N TRP A 111 -17.62 -1.77 -48.81
CA TRP A 111 -16.27 -2.08 -48.36
C TRP A 111 -15.82 -1.02 -47.38
N ALA A 112 -15.03 -1.38 -46.37
CA ALA A 112 -14.61 -0.45 -45.33
C ALA A 112 -13.15 -0.60 -44.97
N ARG A 113 -12.53 0.53 -44.61
CA ARG A 113 -11.17 0.62 -44.09
C ARG A 113 -11.07 1.75 -43.08
N THR A 114 -10.40 1.51 -41.97
CA THR A 114 -10.13 2.55 -40.95
C THR A 114 -9.19 3.61 -41.48
N THR A 115 -9.31 4.83 -40.97
CA THR A 115 -8.45 5.95 -41.38
C THR A 115 -7.02 5.75 -40.93
N GLU A 116 -6.80 5.09 -39.80
CA GLU A 116 -5.48 4.75 -39.28
C GLU A 116 -4.78 3.68 -40.14
N SER A 117 -5.51 2.67 -40.63
CA SER A 117 -4.96 1.69 -41.58
C SER A 117 -4.66 2.30 -42.96
N VAL A 118 -5.29 3.42 -43.32
CA VAL A 118 -4.90 4.22 -44.49
C VAL A 118 -3.64 5.02 -44.19
N LEU A 119 -3.55 5.66 -43.02
CA LEU A 119 -2.37 6.43 -42.60
C LEU A 119 -1.11 5.54 -42.58
N ARG A 120 -1.17 4.37 -41.92
CA ARG A 120 -0.05 3.42 -41.82
C ARG A 120 0.44 2.96 -43.19
N GLN A 121 -0.47 2.68 -44.12
CA GLN A 121 -0.11 2.31 -45.50
C GLN A 121 0.85 3.34 -46.11
N TYR A 122 0.62 4.62 -45.86
CA TYR A 122 1.42 5.71 -46.42
C TYR A 122 2.69 5.99 -45.61
N GLU A 123 2.63 5.90 -44.29
CA GLU A 123 3.82 6.02 -43.42
C GLU A 123 4.88 4.96 -43.75
N HIS A 124 4.47 3.74 -44.09
CA HIS A 124 5.39 2.68 -44.51
C HIS A 124 5.84 2.77 -45.96
N ALA A 125 5.00 3.31 -46.87
CA ALA A 125 5.25 3.23 -48.31
C ALA A 125 5.98 4.44 -48.91
N ASN A 126 5.85 5.65 -48.37
CA ASN A 126 6.42 6.85 -49.01
C ASN A 126 6.59 8.04 -48.04
N PRO A 127 7.82 8.44 -47.66
CA PRO A 127 8.05 9.56 -46.73
C PRO A 127 7.44 10.90 -47.17
N ASP A 128 7.24 11.11 -48.47
CA ASP A 128 6.75 12.38 -49.05
C ASP A 128 5.22 12.42 -49.24
N TRP A 129 4.48 11.43 -48.72
CA TRP A 129 3.02 11.35 -48.85
C TRP A 129 2.30 12.59 -48.27
N ALA A 130 2.89 13.23 -47.26
CA ALA A 130 2.34 14.41 -46.60
C ALA A 130 2.18 15.62 -47.54
N ALA A 131 2.95 15.68 -48.64
CA ALA A 131 2.86 16.74 -49.64
C ALA A 131 1.76 16.50 -50.69
N GLN A 132 1.16 15.31 -50.74
CA GLN A 132 0.14 14.96 -51.73
C GLN A 132 -1.21 15.63 -51.43
N GLN A 133 -1.94 16.04 -52.46
CA GLN A 133 -3.30 16.58 -52.33
C GLN A 133 -4.36 15.48 -52.32
N THR A 134 -4.07 14.36 -52.97
CA THR A 134 -4.96 13.20 -53.11
C THR A 134 -4.23 11.93 -52.71
N LEU A 135 -4.95 11.03 -52.05
CA LEU A 135 -4.48 9.70 -51.64
C LEU A 135 -5.38 8.63 -52.23
N THR A 136 -4.87 7.41 -52.37
CA THR A 136 -5.61 6.24 -52.81
C THR A 136 -5.87 5.34 -51.61
N VAL A 137 -7.15 5.14 -51.29
CA VAL A 137 -7.59 4.15 -50.31
C VAL A 137 -7.77 2.82 -51.04
N ASN A 138 -7.07 1.79 -50.57
CA ASN A 138 -7.21 0.43 -51.06
C ASN A 138 -8.08 -0.37 -50.09
N PHE A 139 -9.28 -0.74 -50.52
CA PHE A 139 -10.18 -1.58 -49.75
C PHE A 139 -9.90 -3.05 -50.05
N THR A 140 -9.63 -3.84 -49.01
CA THR A 140 -9.31 -5.27 -49.10
C THR A 140 -10.41 -6.16 -48.53
N GLU A 141 -11.38 -5.58 -47.82
CA GLU A 141 -12.43 -6.32 -47.13
C GLU A 141 -13.80 -5.62 -47.22
N GLU A 142 -14.85 -6.43 -47.38
CA GLU A 142 -16.26 -6.01 -47.37
C GLU A 142 -16.70 -5.55 -45.97
N LEU A 143 -17.58 -4.55 -45.89
CA LEU A 143 -18.21 -4.09 -44.67
C LEU A 143 -19.37 -5.01 -44.30
N THR A 144 -19.14 -5.92 -43.37
CA THR A 144 -20.15 -6.83 -42.82
C THR A 144 -20.73 -6.30 -41.50
N SER A 145 -21.86 -6.84 -41.04
CA SER A 145 -22.43 -6.50 -39.72
C SER A 145 -21.45 -6.81 -38.59
N GLU A 146 -20.66 -7.89 -38.71
CA GLU A 146 -19.62 -8.22 -37.74
C GLU A 146 -18.53 -7.13 -37.69
N ARG A 147 -18.02 -6.68 -38.84
CA ARG A 147 -16.99 -5.62 -38.89
C ARG A 147 -17.55 -4.28 -38.39
N LEU A 148 -18.79 -3.93 -38.73
CA LEU A 148 -19.45 -2.74 -38.20
C LEU A 148 -19.51 -2.78 -36.66
N ARG A 149 -19.88 -3.92 -36.08
CA ARG A 149 -19.87 -4.13 -34.63
C ARG A 149 -18.48 -3.92 -34.03
N LYS A 150 -17.42 -4.44 -34.65
CA LYS A 150 -16.04 -4.23 -34.19
C LYS A 150 -15.69 -2.74 -34.14
N PHE A 151 -16.00 -1.98 -35.19
CA PHE A 151 -15.79 -0.54 -35.21
C PHE A 151 -16.62 0.20 -34.15
N ALA A 152 -17.88 -0.19 -33.96
CA ALA A 152 -18.75 0.36 -32.94
C ALA A 152 -18.20 0.14 -31.51
N GLU A 153 -17.73 -1.07 -31.20
CA GLU A 153 -17.14 -1.40 -29.90
C GLU A 153 -15.81 -0.65 -29.67
N LEU A 154 -14.96 -0.53 -30.69
CA LEU A 154 -13.72 0.26 -30.61
C LEU A 154 -14.00 1.75 -30.33
N ALA A 155 -14.91 2.35 -31.08
CA ALA A 155 -15.33 3.75 -30.89
C ALA A 155 -15.94 3.96 -29.50
N LYS A 156 -16.81 3.05 -29.05
CA LYS A 156 -17.42 3.08 -27.71
C LYS A 156 -16.34 3.01 -26.62
N SER A 157 -15.37 2.10 -26.75
CA SER A 157 -14.30 1.92 -25.78
C SER A 157 -13.42 3.17 -25.62
N VAL A 158 -13.05 3.85 -26.72
CA VAL A 158 -12.29 5.12 -26.65
C VAL A 158 -13.10 6.23 -26.00
N ALA A 159 -14.39 6.35 -26.34
CA ALA A 159 -15.25 7.36 -25.75
C ALA A 159 -15.43 7.17 -24.24
N LEU A 160 -15.61 5.92 -23.78
CA LEU A 160 -15.69 5.58 -22.37
C LEU A 160 -14.40 5.90 -21.63
N SER A 161 -13.25 5.46 -22.14
CA SER A 161 -11.94 5.75 -21.54
C SER A 161 -11.68 7.26 -21.41
N SER A 162 -12.01 8.03 -22.46
CA SER A 162 -11.88 9.49 -22.46
C SER A 162 -12.82 10.16 -21.45
N ARG A 163 -14.04 9.66 -21.31
CA ARG A 163 -15.02 10.13 -20.32
C ARG A 163 -14.51 9.87 -18.91
N ASP A 164 -14.08 8.65 -18.62
CA ASP A 164 -13.69 8.23 -17.28
C ASP A 164 -12.45 9.00 -16.80
N LYS A 165 -11.46 9.18 -17.68
CA LYS A 165 -10.31 10.06 -17.41
C LYS A 165 -10.71 11.50 -17.08
N ARG A 166 -11.70 12.05 -17.78
CA ARG A 166 -12.21 13.40 -17.51
C ARG A 166 -12.96 13.47 -16.18
N ILE A 167 -13.75 12.45 -15.85
CA ILE A 167 -14.47 12.36 -14.58
C ILE A 167 -13.47 12.34 -13.43
N GLU A 168 -12.45 11.48 -13.49
CA GLU A 168 -11.39 11.40 -12.47
C GLU A 168 -10.70 12.75 -12.28
N GLN A 169 -10.22 13.37 -13.37
CA GLN A 169 -9.58 14.68 -13.31
C GLN A 169 -10.46 15.80 -12.75
N THR A 170 -11.78 15.75 -12.99
CA THR A 170 -12.71 16.79 -12.52
C THR A 170 -13.15 16.53 -11.07
N ALA A 171 -13.14 15.28 -10.63
CA ALA A 171 -13.53 14.89 -9.27
C ALA A 171 -12.38 15.02 -8.26
N SER A 172 -11.11 15.05 -8.71
CA SER A 172 -9.94 15.19 -7.84
C SER A 172 -9.72 16.61 -7.33
N THR A 173 -9.19 16.71 -6.11
CA THR A 173 -8.73 17.98 -5.52
C THR A 173 -7.41 18.44 -6.14
N ALA A 174 -7.07 19.73 -6.02
CA ALA A 174 -5.86 20.30 -6.63
C ALA A 174 -4.55 19.59 -6.21
N ASP A 175 -4.48 19.10 -4.98
CA ASP A 175 -3.30 18.38 -4.46
C ASP A 175 -3.19 16.95 -5.01
N GLU A 176 -4.28 16.36 -5.49
CA GLU A 176 -4.34 15.00 -6.06
C GLU A 176 -4.05 14.97 -7.56
N ILE A 177 -4.28 16.08 -8.28
CA ILE A 177 -4.07 16.18 -9.74
C ILE A 177 -2.68 15.69 -10.19
N PRO A 178 -1.56 16.02 -9.51
CA PRO A 178 -0.25 15.51 -9.90
C PRO A 178 -0.17 13.98 -9.87
N ASP A 179 -0.83 13.33 -8.91
CA ASP A 179 -0.87 11.86 -8.82
C ASP A 179 -1.78 11.25 -9.88
N VAL A 180 -2.92 11.87 -10.18
CA VAL A 180 -3.80 11.46 -11.28
C VAL A 180 -3.05 11.53 -12.61
N ILE A 181 -2.32 12.61 -12.87
CA ILE A 181 -1.52 12.76 -14.09
C ILE A 181 -0.39 11.71 -14.12
N ARG A 182 0.26 11.43 -12.99
CA ARG A 182 1.34 10.42 -12.90
C ARG A 182 0.84 8.99 -13.14
N ARG A 183 -0.38 8.67 -12.71
CA ARG A 183 -1.01 7.35 -12.88
C ARG A 183 -1.74 7.19 -14.20
N ALA A 184 -2.01 8.29 -14.91
CA ALA A 184 -2.72 8.25 -16.17
C ALA A 184 -1.96 7.39 -17.19
N LEU A 185 -2.62 6.34 -17.67
CA LEU A 185 -2.09 5.46 -18.69
C LEU A 185 -2.05 6.18 -20.06
N PRO A 186 -1.08 5.85 -20.92
CA PRO A 186 -1.06 6.34 -22.29
C PRO A 186 -2.28 5.81 -23.06
N ASP A 187 -2.83 6.63 -23.95
CA ASP A 187 -3.90 6.16 -24.84
C ASP A 187 -3.27 5.30 -25.94
N LEU A 188 -3.71 4.04 -26.02
CA LEU A 188 -3.20 3.06 -26.96
C LEU A 188 -4.21 2.90 -28.10
N HIS A 189 -3.80 3.27 -29.31
CA HIS A 189 -4.56 2.96 -30.50
C HIS A 189 -4.40 1.48 -30.87
N ILE A 190 -5.52 0.77 -31.04
CA ILE A 190 -5.56 -0.63 -31.48
C ILE A 190 -6.22 -0.67 -32.86
N GLY A 191 -5.51 -1.17 -33.86
CA GLY A 191 -6.02 -1.21 -35.23
C GLY A 191 -7.13 -2.24 -35.41
N ASP A 192 -7.69 -2.29 -36.62
CA ASP A 192 -8.72 -3.27 -37.01
C ASP A 192 -8.14 -4.59 -37.55
N ASP A 193 -6.83 -4.64 -37.79
CA ASP A 193 -6.12 -5.86 -38.19
C ASP A 193 -5.87 -6.79 -37.00
N ALA A 194 -6.29 -8.05 -37.13
CA ALA A 194 -6.20 -9.02 -36.05
C ALA A 194 -4.77 -9.48 -35.76
N GLN A 195 -3.91 -9.61 -36.79
CA GLN A 195 -2.53 -10.08 -36.58
C GLN A 195 -1.70 -8.99 -35.89
N GLU A 196 -1.78 -7.75 -36.38
CA GLU A 196 -1.11 -6.62 -35.78
C GLU A 196 -1.58 -6.40 -34.33
N THR A 197 -2.89 -6.54 -34.08
CA THR A 197 -3.45 -6.43 -32.73
C THR A 197 -2.92 -7.53 -31.79
N ALA A 198 -2.81 -8.76 -32.29
CA ALA A 198 -2.22 -9.86 -31.52
C ALA A 198 -0.74 -9.60 -31.19
N ASP A 199 0.03 -9.08 -32.15
CA ASP A 199 1.45 -8.76 -31.97
C ASP A 199 1.65 -7.64 -30.95
N VAL A 200 0.84 -6.57 -31.02
CA VAL A 200 0.85 -5.47 -30.04
C VAL A 200 0.51 -5.99 -28.65
N LEU A 201 -0.51 -6.85 -28.52
CA LEU A 201 -0.91 -7.41 -27.24
C LEU A 201 0.20 -8.28 -26.63
N ALA A 202 0.84 -9.13 -27.43
CA ALA A 202 1.96 -9.95 -26.99
C ALA A 202 3.15 -9.09 -26.51
N GLN A 203 3.53 -8.07 -27.29
CA GLN A 203 4.62 -7.15 -26.95
C GLN A 203 4.35 -6.40 -25.63
N LEU A 204 3.12 -5.92 -25.43
CA LEU A 204 2.74 -5.23 -24.19
C LEU A 204 2.84 -6.15 -22.98
N TYR A 205 2.34 -7.38 -23.10
CA TYR A 205 2.44 -8.37 -22.05
C TYR A 205 3.91 -8.70 -21.71
N GLU A 206 4.74 -8.95 -22.72
CA GLU A 206 6.18 -9.25 -22.53
C GLU A 206 6.94 -8.08 -21.89
N SER A 207 6.50 -6.84 -22.13
CA SER A 207 7.05 -5.64 -21.49
C SER A 207 6.56 -5.41 -20.05
N GLY A 208 5.65 -6.24 -19.53
CA GLY A 208 5.06 -6.12 -18.20
C GLY A 208 4.02 -5.01 -18.08
N ALA A 209 3.44 -4.56 -19.20
CA ALA A 209 2.46 -3.47 -19.24
C ALA A 209 1.03 -3.92 -18.87
N ASP A 210 0.88 -4.73 -17.82
CA ASP A 210 -0.38 -5.40 -17.46
C ASP A 210 -1.54 -4.41 -17.24
N GLU A 211 -1.28 -3.26 -16.58
CA GLU A 211 -2.28 -2.20 -16.36
C GLU A 211 -2.77 -1.61 -17.69
N LEU A 212 -1.86 -1.41 -18.66
CA LEU A 212 -2.21 -0.89 -19.98
C LEU A 212 -3.00 -1.91 -20.81
N VAL A 213 -2.64 -3.20 -20.70
CA VAL A 213 -3.37 -4.30 -21.33
C VAL A 213 -4.79 -4.38 -20.75
N SER A 214 -4.94 -4.35 -19.42
CA SER A 214 -6.25 -4.39 -18.74
C SER A 214 -7.13 -3.19 -19.12
N ALA A 215 -6.56 -1.98 -19.16
CA ALA A 215 -7.28 -0.78 -19.56
C ALA A 215 -7.81 -0.86 -21.00
N ASN A 216 -7.11 -1.57 -21.88
CA ASN A 216 -7.47 -1.75 -23.28
C ASN A 216 -8.08 -3.13 -23.60
N PHE A 217 -8.41 -3.93 -22.58
CA PHE A 217 -8.91 -5.29 -22.75
C PHE A 217 -10.10 -5.37 -23.73
N GLY A 218 -11.07 -4.46 -23.58
CA GLY A 218 -12.25 -4.42 -24.45
C GLY A 218 -11.91 -4.12 -25.91
N ARG A 219 -10.87 -3.32 -26.17
CA ARG A 219 -10.39 -3.00 -27.53
C ARG A 219 -9.75 -4.23 -28.17
N PHE A 220 -8.89 -4.94 -27.43
CA PHE A 220 -8.31 -6.21 -27.88
C PHE A 220 -9.39 -7.26 -28.16
N ALA A 221 -10.34 -7.41 -27.24
CA ALA A 221 -11.45 -8.37 -27.37
C ALA A 221 -12.36 -8.04 -28.56
N ALA A 222 -12.56 -6.77 -28.89
CA ALA A 222 -13.37 -6.36 -30.04
C ALA A 222 -12.76 -6.82 -31.38
N VAL A 223 -11.43 -6.80 -31.51
CA VAL A 223 -10.75 -7.18 -32.76
C VAL A 223 -10.52 -8.68 -32.83
N LEU A 224 -9.99 -9.28 -31.75
CA LEU A 224 -9.55 -10.67 -31.71
C LEU A 224 -10.69 -11.65 -31.42
N ASN A 225 -11.76 -11.21 -30.75
CA ASN A 225 -12.75 -12.04 -30.04
C ASN A 225 -12.17 -12.74 -28.79
N ALA A 226 -13.02 -13.00 -27.80
CA ALA A 226 -12.63 -13.54 -26.49
C ALA A 226 -11.95 -14.93 -26.55
N ASP A 227 -12.32 -15.76 -27.52
CA ASP A 227 -11.79 -17.13 -27.65
C ASP A 227 -10.46 -17.22 -28.41
N HIS A 228 -9.99 -16.12 -29.01
CA HIS A 228 -8.75 -16.09 -29.79
C HIS A 228 -7.52 -16.29 -28.90
N ASP A 229 -6.52 -17.05 -29.37
CA ASP A 229 -5.41 -17.47 -28.49
C ASP A 229 -4.56 -16.31 -27.97
N ALA A 230 -4.37 -15.25 -28.76
CA ALA A 230 -3.67 -14.05 -28.27
C ALA A 230 -4.41 -13.35 -27.11
N MET A 231 -5.72 -13.54 -26.94
CA MET A 231 -6.42 -13.04 -25.74
C MET A 231 -5.89 -13.67 -24.45
N GLY A 232 -5.19 -14.81 -24.53
CA GLY A 232 -4.47 -15.38 -23.40
C GLY A 232 -3.53 -14.38 -22.71
N TYR A 233 -2.85 -13.51 -23.47
CA TYR A 233 -2.00 -12.46 -22.89
C TYR A 233 -2.81 -11.44 -22.06
N ALA A 234 -3.98 -11.03 -22.55
CA ALA A 234 -4.85 -10.11 -21.83
C ALA A 234 -5.43 -10.75 -20.56
N TYR A 235 -5.78 -12.04 -20.60
CA TYR A 235 -6.23 -12.78 -19.43
C TYR A 235 -5.11 -12.99 -18.41
N MET A 236 -3.88 -13.28 -18.85
CA MET A 236 -2.73 -13.38 -17.94
C MET A 236 -2.40 -12.04 -17.29
N ALA A 237 -2.53 -10.92 -18.01
CA ALA A 237 -2.35 -9.58 -17.44
C ALA A 237 -3.34 -9.32 -16.29
N GLU A 238 -4.62 -9.67 -16.47
CA GLU A 238 -5.64 -9.57 -15.40
C GLU A 238 -5.28 -10.44 -14.18
N ILE A 239 -4.82 -11.66 -14.41
CA ILE A 239 -4.37 -12.57 -13.36
C ILE A 239 -3.15 -11.97 -12.62
N ASN A 240 -2.16 -11.44 -13.35
CA ASN A 240 -0.97 -10.82 -12.79
C ASN A 240 -1.32 -9.63 -11.89
N LEU A 241 -2.25 -8.76 -12.33
CA LEU A 241 -2.74 -7.63 -11.53
C LEU A 241 -3.38 -8.11 -10.23
N GLY A 242 -4.20 -9.16 -10.29
CA GLY A 242 -4.81 -9.74 -9.10
C GLY A 242 -3.78 -10.34 -8.15
N MET A 243 -2.79 -11.09 -8.67
CA MET A 243 -1.69 -11.64 -7.87
C MET A 243 -0.82 -10.54 -7.23
N ALA A 244 -0.70 -9.37 -7.89
CA ALA A 244 0.03 -8.21 -7.36
C ALA A 244 -0.79 -7.38 -6.36
N GLY A 245 -2.03 -7.76 -6.06
CA GLY A 245 -2.92 -6.99 -5.17
C GLY A 245 -3.30 -5.61 -5.73
N ARG A 246 -3.31 -5.47 -7.06
CA ARG A 246 -3.87 -4.31 -7.76
C ARG A 246 -5.37 -4.47 -7.91
N GLU A 247 -6.03 -3.59 -8.67
CA GLU A 247 -7.47 -3.70 -8.97
C GLU A 247 -7.68 -4.45 -10.30
N PRO A 248 -7.71 -5.80 -10.31
CA PRO A 248 -8.08 -6.54 -11.51
C PRO A 248 -9.60 -6.49 -11.73
N ASN A 249 -10.05 -6.98 -12.88
CA ASN A 249 -11.45 -7.33 -13.06
C ASN A 249 -11.68 -8.83 -12.75
N PRO A 250 -12.42 -9.18 -11.67
CA PRO A 250 -12.64 -10.59 -11.28
C PRO A 250 -13.36 -11.43 -12.35
N ASP A 251 -14.27 -10.83 -13.12
CA ASP A 251 -14.97 -11.52 -14.21
C ASP A 251 -14.01 -11.87 -15.34
N ARG A 252 -13.05 -10.98 -15.64
CA ARG A 252 -12.00 -11.25 -16.65
C ARG A 252 -11.03 -12.33 -16.18
N ILE A 253 -10.67 -12.35 -14.90
CA ILE A 253 -9.87 -13.46 -14.33
C ILE A 253 -10.62 -14.79 -14.49
N THR A 254 -11.91 -14.81 -14.16
CA THR A 254 -12.76 -16.01 -14.28
C THR A 254 -12.88 -16.47 -15.74
N ALA A 255 -13.11 -15.54 -16.67
CA ALA A 255 -13.13 -15.82 -18.10
C ALA A 255 -11.78 -16.34 -18.61
N GLY A 256 -10.68 -15.78 -18.12
CA GLY A 256 -9.32 -16.22 -18.43
C GLY A 256 -9.05 -17.65 -17.96
N MET A 257 -9.46 -17.98 -16.73
CA MET A 257 -9.38 -19.36 -16.23
C MET A 257 -10.15 -20.33 -17.11
N ALA A 258 -11.38 -19.99 -17.54
CA ALA A 258 -12.15 -20.82 -18.47
C ALA A 258 -11.47 -20.94 -19.84
N HIS A 259 -10.89 -19.85 -20.33
CA HIS A 259 -10.11 -19.82 -21.58
C HIS A 259 -8.91 -20.78 -21.52
N PHE A 260 -8.16 -20.81 -20.42
CA PHE A 260 -7.03 -21.74 -20.27
C PHE A 260 -7.48 -23.18 -20.00
N ALA A 261 -8.51 -23.37 -19.18
CA ALA A 261 -9.03 -24.70 -18.84
C ALA A 261 -9.56 -25.46 -20.07
N SER A 262 -10.20 -24.77 -21.02
CA SER A 262 -10.71 -25.40 -22.25
C SER A 262 -9.61 -25.90 -23.19
N ARG A 263 -8.35 -25.51 -22.95
CA ARG A 263 -7.18 -25.87 -23.76
C ARG A 263 -6.37 -27.03 -23.19
N ILE A 264 -6.67 -27.45 -21.96
CA ILE A 264 -6.00 -28.57 -21.29
C ILE A 264 -6.30 -29.87 -22.07
N GLY A 265 -5.26 -30.65 -22.35
CA GLY A 265 -5.37 -31.92 -23.08
C GLY A 265 -5.49 -31.79 -24.60
N LEU A 266 -5.51 -30.57 -25.15
CA LEU A 266 -5.50 -30.36 -26.61
C LEU A 266 -4.10 -30.53 -27.24
N GLY A 267 -3.06 -30.65 -26.42
CA GLY A 267 -1.67 -30.85 -26.87
C GLY A 267 -1.01 -29.63 -27.52
N ARG A 268 -1.70 -28.48 -27.55
CA ARG A 268 -1.19 -27.22 -28.10
C ARG A 268 -0.27 -26.48 -27.13
N TYR A 269 -0.56 -26.57 -25.84
CA TYR A 269 0.25 -26.03 -24.76
C TYR A 269 0.57 -27.16 -23.79
N HIS A 270 1.59 -26.94 -22.96
CA HIS A 270 1.91 -27.89 -21.91
C HIS A 270 0.86 -27.83 -20.80
N ASP A 271 0.24 -28.96 -20.47
CA ASP A 271 -0.84 -29.01 -19.48
C ASP A 271 -0.41 -28.45 -18.12
N ALA A 272 0.86 -28.66 -17.73
CA ALA A 272 1.42 -28.08 -16.50
C ALA A 272 1.35 -26.55 -16.48
N SER A 273 1.69 -25.88 -17.59
CA SER A 273 1.64 -24.42 -17.70
C SER A 273 0.21 -23.90 -17.64
N LEU A 274 -0.75 -24.63 -18.21
CA LEU A 274 -2.17 -24.28 -18.14
C LEU A 274 -2.72 -24.44 -16.72
N HIS A 275 -2.45 -25.57 -16.06
CA HIS A 275 -2.82 -25.79 -14.65
C HIS A 275 -2.20 -24.74 -13.72
N TYR A 276 -0.92 -24.40 -13.92
CA TYR A 276 -0.26 -23.31 -13.20
C TYR A 276 -0.98 -21.96 -13.40
N THR A 277 -1.35 -21.64 -14.63
CA THR A 277 -2.03 -20.38 -14.96
C THR A 277 -3.44 -20.31 -14.36
N VAL A 278 -4.20 -21.41 -14.42
CA VAL A 278 -5.53 -21.51 -13.77
C VAL A 278 -5.38 -21.39 -12.24
N GLY A 279 -4.35 -22.01 -11.66
CA GLY A 279 -3.99 -21.88 -10.25
C GLY A 279 -3.72 -20.42 -9.84
N ASN A 280 -2.97 -19.68 -10.66
CA ASN A 280 -2.73 -18.25 -10.43
C ASN A 280 -4.04 -17.44 -10.44
N GLY A 281 -4.95 -17.73 -11.37
CA GLY A 281 -6.26 -17.08 -11.43
C GLY A 281 -7.09 -17.36 -10.17
N LEU A 282 -7.11 -18.60 -9.69
CA LEU A 282 -7.80 -18.98 -8.45
C LEU A 282 -7.19 -18.28 -7.22
N ALA A 283 -5.86 -18.22 -7.14
CA ALA A 283 -5.15 -17.54 -6.05
C ALA A 283 -5.41 -16.02 -6.06
N ALA A 284 -5.46 -15.40 -7.24
CA ALA A 284 -5.82 -13.98 -7.42
C ALA A 284 -7.25 -13.68 -6.93
N LEU A 285 -8.17 -14.65 -7.05
CA LEU A 285 -9.55 -14.56 -6.53
C LEU A 285 -9.68 -14.98 -5.06
N GLY A 286 -8.58 -15.31 -4.37
CA GLY A 286 -8.59 -15.77 -2.98
C GLY A 286 -9.11 -17.19 -2.77
N ARG A 287 -9.22 -18.00 -3.84
CA ARG A 287 -9.68 -19.40 -3.80
C ARG A 287 -8.50 -20.36 -3.61
N ASP A 288 -7.78 -20.20 -2.50
CA ASP A 288 -6.49 -20.85 -2.28
C ASP A 288 -6.52 -22.38 -2.20
N GLU A 289 -7.62 -23.00 -1.76
CA GLU A 289 -7.77 -24.47 -1.76
C GLU A 289 -7.78 -25.06 -3.17
N GLU A 290 -8.52 -24.41 -4.06
CA GLU A 290 -8.62 -24.80 -5.47
C GLU A 290 -7.33 -24.48 -6.21
N ALA A 291 -6.73 -23.30 -5.93
CA ALA A 291 -5.43 -22.93 -6.48
C ALA A 291 -4.36 -23.98 -6.13
N ALA A 292 -4.28 -24.38 -4.86
CA ALA A 292 -3.36 -25.42 -4.41
C ALA A 292 -3.58 -26.77 -5.12
N THR A 293 -4.83 -27.08 -5.49
CA THR A 293 -5.15 -28.30 -6.25
C THR A 293 -4.64 -28.21 -7.68
N GLU A 294 -4.83 -27.08 -8.35
CA GLU A 294 -4.31 -26.87 -9.71
C GLU A 294 -2.78 -26.83 -9.76
N TYR A 295 -2.12 -26.21 -8.77
CA TYR A 295 -0.66 -26.26 -8.68
C TYR A 295 -0.13 -27.68 -8.48
N ARG A 296 -0.79 -28.53 -7.67
CA ARG A 296 -0.40 -29.94 -7.53
C ARG A 296 -0.51 -30.69 -8.85
N LYS A 297 -1.59 -30.50 -9.61
CA LYS A 297 -1.73 -31.09 -10.96
C LYS A 297 -0.60 -30.65 -11.90
N ALA A 298 -0.20 -29.38 -11.84
CA ALA A 298 0.92 -28.86 -12.63
C ALA A 298 2.25 -29.53 -12.27
N LEU A 299 2.48 -29.84 -10.98
CA LEU A 299 3.68 -30.53 -10.50
C LEU A 299 3.66 -32.05 -10.76
N GLU A 300 2.49 -32.68 -10.76
CA GLU A 300 2.31 -34.12 -11.01
C GLU A 300 2.58 -34.50 -12.47
N ASN A 301 2.20 -33.63 -13.42
CA ASN A 301 2.35 -33.85 -14.85
C ASN A 301 3.20 -32.78 -15.54
N PRO A 302 4.48 -32.63 -15.17
CA PRO A 302 5.31 -31.52 -15.64
C PRO A 302 5.82 -31.74 -17.09
N GLY A 303 5.45 -32.87 -17.69
CA GLY A 303 5.80 -33.35 -19.03
C GLY A 303 7.26 -33.77 -19.21
N ALA A 304 7.64 -34.09 -20.45
CA ALA A 304 8.90 -34.80 -20.75
C ALA A 304 10.18 -33.97 -20.53
N SER A 305 10.09 -32.65 -20.55
CA SER A 305 11.22 -31.73 -20.29
C SER A 305 10.69 -30.52 -19.53
N PRO A 306 10.50 -30.66 -18.22
CA PRO A 306 9.85 -29.63 -17.44
C PRO A 306 10.76 -28.42 -17.26
N ASP A 307 10.21 -27.23 -17.48
CA ASP A 307 10.91 -25.98 -17.21
C ASP A 307 11.13 -25.82 -15.71
N ALA A 308 12.40 -25.82 -15.29
CA ALA A 308 12.79 -25.67 -13.90
C ALA A 308 12.29 -24.35 -13.29
N GLN A 309 12.21 -23.29 -14.08
CA GLN A 309 11.71 -21.99 -13.62
C GLN A 309 10.19 -22.04 -13.37
N LEU A 310 9.43 -22.66 -14.27
CA LEU A 310 8.00 -22.90 -14.07
C LEU A 310 7.75 -23.74 -12.82
N LEU A 311 8.50 -24.82 -12.63
CA LEU A 311 8.37 -25.68 -11.44
C LEU A 311 8.70 -24.92 -10.15
N ALA A 312 9.80 -24.16 -10.13
CA ALA A 312 10.17 -23.33 -8.99
C ALA A 312 9.06 -22.34 -8.63
N GLN A 313 8.51 -21.66 -9.64
CA GLN A 313 7.43 -20.71 -9.44
C GLN A 313 6.12 -21.39 -8.99
N THR A 314 5.83 -22.60 -9.49
CA THR A 314 4.68 -23.40 -9.08
C THR A 314 4.79 -23.82 -7.62
N HIS A 315 5.95 -24.32 -7.19
CA HIS A 315 6.22 -24.62 -5.79
C HIS A 315 6.06 -23.37 -4.91
N LYS A 316 6.60 -22.22 -5.34
CA LYS A 316 6.45 -20.96 -4.60
C LYS A 316 4.99 -20.54 -4.46
N ASN A 317 4.19 -20.61 -5.53
CA ASN A 317 2.78 -20.22 -5.47
C ASN A 317 1.93 -21.21 -4.68
N LEU A 318 2.22 -22.51 -4.76
CA LEU A 318 1.60 -23.52 -3.91
C LEU A 318 1.92 -23.27 -2.44
N GLY A 319 3.17 -22.96 -2.10
CA GLY A 319 3.55 -22.55 -0.75
C GLY A 319 2.74 -21.34 -0.26
N SER A 320 2.59 -20.31 -1.10
CA SER A 320 1.81 -19.12 -0.76
C SER A 320 0.34 -19.42 -0.48
N SER A 321 -0.31 -20.26 -1.30
CA SER A 321 -1.68 -20.68 -1.03
C SER A 321 -1.80 -21.55 0.23
N LEU A 322 -0.83 -22.44 0.50
CA LEU A 322 -0.80 -23.23 1.73
C LEU A 322 -0.62 -22.37 2.99
N GLU A 323 0.22 -21.33 2.92
CA GLU A 323 0.40 -20.36 4.01
C GLU A 323 -0.90 -19.63 4.33
N LYS A 324 -1.64 -19.15 3.33
CA LYS A 324 -2.97 -18.53 3.53
C LYS A 324 -4.01 -19.47 4.12
N LEU A 325 -3.86 -20.78 3.89
CA LEU A 325 -4.68 -21.83 4.49
C LEU A 325 -4.21 -22.26 5.90
N GLY A 326 -3.19 -21.59 6.45
CA GLY A 326 -2.62 -21.89 7.77
C GLY A 326 -1.74 -23.15 7.82
N LYS A 327 -1.34 -23.71 6.66
CA LYS A 327 -0.48 -24.90 6.55
C LYS A 327 0.99 -24.50 6.41
N GLU A 328 1.50 -23.78 7.42
CA GLU A 328 2.81 -23.11 7.34
C GLU A 328 4.00 -24.04 7.10
N GLU A 329 4.04 -25.22 7.76
CA GLU A 329 5.14 -26.18 7.56
C GLU A 329 5.21 -26.71 6.12
N GLN A 330 4.05 -27.07 5.56
CA GLN A 330 3.98 -27.52 4.17
C GLN A 330 4.37 -26.38 3.21
N ALA A 331 3.96 -25.15 3.52
CA ALA A 331 4.37 -23.98 2.74
C ALA A 331 5.90 -23.82 2.73
N ALA A 332 6.55 -23.93 3.90
CA ALA A 332 8.00 -23.85 4.02
C ALA A 332 8.73 -24.95 3.22
N GLU A 333 8.23 -26.19 3.22
CA GLU A 333 8.75 -27.27 2.38
C GLU A 333 8.69 -26.91 0.89
N HIS A 334 7.55 -26.41 0.42
CA HIS A 334 7.42 -25.99 -0.97
C HIS A 334 8.31 -24.79 -1.33
N TYR A 335 8.51 -23.82 -0.43
CA TYR A 335 9.47 -22.74 -0.65
C TYR A 335 10.93 -23.25 -0.74
N ARG A 336 11.31 -24.26 0.07
CA ARG A 336 12.64 -24.89 -0.03
C ARG A 336 12.82 -25.63 -1.36
N GLU A 337 11.80 -26.35 -1.82
CA GLU A 337 11.84 -27.00 -3.15
C GLU A 337 11.93 -25.97 -4.28
N ALA A 338 11.22 -24.83 -4.17
CA ALA A 338 11.35 -23.74 -5.12
C ALA A 338 12.79 -23.23 -5.20
N LEU A 339 13.47 -23.04 -4.06
CA LEU A 339 14.87 -22.61 -3.99
C LEU A 339 15.86 -23.69 -4.43
N ARG A 340 15.52 -24.98 -4.28
CA ARG A 340 16.34 -26.08 -4.83
C ARG A 340 16.39 -26.01 -6.36
N LEU A 341 15.29 -25.63 -6.99
CA LEU A 341 15.17 -25.48 -8.44
C LEU A 341 15.70 -24.13 -8.95
N SER A 342 15.43 -23.05 -8.22
CA SER A 342 15.88 -21.69 -8.54
C SER A 342 16.43 -21.00 -7.28
N PRO A 343 17.74 -21.12 -7.00
CA PRO A 343 18.35 -20.64 -5.76
C PRO A 343 18.27 -19.14 -5.51
N ASN A 344 17.99 -18.34 -6.55
CA ASN A 344 17.92 -16.88 -6.47
C ASN A 344 16.47 -16.35 -6.51
N LEU A 345 15.46 -17.21 -6.28
CA LEU A 345 14.06 -16.80 -6.31
C LEU A 345 13.73 -15.95 -5.07
N ALA A 346 13.73 -14.63 -5.26
CA ALA A 346 13.59 -13.64 -4.20
C ALA A 346 12.30 -13.82 -3.38
N GLU A 347 11.19 -14.15 -4.01
CA GLU A 347 9.89 -14.36 -3.34
C GLU A 347 9.93 -15.56 -2.38
N ALA A 348 10.60 -16.66 -2.77
CA ALA A 348 10.72 -17.83 -1.92
C ALA A 348 11.67 -17.58 -0.74
N HIS A 349 12.76 -16.82 -0.96
CA HIS A 349 13.60 -16.34 0.14
C HIS A 349 12.84 -15.44 1.11
N HIS A 350 12.07 -14.48 0.61
CA HIS A 350 11.26 -13.61 1.45
C HIS A 350 10.24 -14.43 2.27
N ALA A 351 9.58 -15.41 1.66
CA ALA A 351 8.58 -16.22 2.34
C ALA A 351 9.21 -17.10 3.45
N LEU A 352 10.36 -17.74 3.18
CA LEU A 352 11.08 -18.48 4.22
C LEU A 352 11.62 -17.56 5.32
N ALA A 353 12.11 -16.37 4.98
CA ALA A 353 12.56 -15.40 5.97
C ALA A 353 11.43 -15.02 6.94
N SER A 354 10.23 -14.74 6.40
CA SER A 354 9.03 -14.48 7.20
C SER A 354 8.61 -15.68 8.05
N TYR A 355 8.67 -16.90 7.50
CA TYR A 355 8.41 -18.12 8.26
C TYR A 355 9.37 -18.27 9.45
N HIS A 356 10.68 -18.12 9.22
CA HIS A 356 11.70 -18.22 10.28
C HIS A 356 11.55 -17.12 11.33
N HIS A 357 11.22 -15.88 10.92
CA HIS A 357 10.94 -14.77 11.84
C HIS A 357 9.77 -15.08 12.78
N ARG A 358 8.64 -15.59 12.25
CA ARG A 358 7.47 -15.95 13.07
C ARG A 358 7.76 -17.07 14.07
N HIS A 359 8.73 -17.93 13.77
CA HIS A 359 9.15 -19.03 14.64
C HIS A 359 10.31 -18.67 15.57
N GLY A 360 10.76 -17.40 15.59
CA GLY A 360 11.87 -16.94 16.43
C GLY A 360 13.26 -17.35 15.96
N ASN A 361 13.37 -17.96 14.77
CA ASN A 361 14.63 -18.38 14.14
C ASN A 361 15.26 -17.18 13.42
N TYR A 362 15.69 -16.19 14.19
CA TYR A 362 16.08 -14.88 13.66
C TYR A 362 17.33 -14.91 12.78
N GLN A 363 18.29 -15.81 13.04
CA GLN A 363 19.50 -15.91 12.22
C GLN A 363 19.17 -16.44 10.82
N GLU A 364 18.39 -17.51 10.73
CA GLU A 364 17.92 -18.09 9.47
C GLU A 364 17.02 -17.11 8.71
N ALA A 365 16.21 -16.33 9.42
CA ALA A 365 15.41 -15.26 8.82
C ALA A 365 16.32 -14.21 8.15
N LEU A 366 17.37 -13.76 8.84
CA LEU A 366 18.32 -12.78 8.30
C LEU A 366 19.05 -13.33 7.06
N ASP A 367 19.55 -14.56 7.13
CA ASP A 367 20.26 -15.22 6.03
C ASP A 367 19.40 -15.32 4.76
N HIS A 368 18.09 -15.51 4.91
CA HIS A 368 17.15 -15.49 3.81
C HIS A 368 16.83 -14.06 3.34
N PHE A 369 16.62 -13.09 4.24
CA PHE A 369 16.45 -11.69 3.85
C PHE A 369 17.67 -11.11 3.12
N ASP A 370 18.88 -11.58 3.40
CA ASP A 370 20.12 -11.24 2.68
C ASP A 370 20.12 -11.67 1.21
N LYS A 371 19.34 -12.70 0.88
CA LYS A 371 19.25 -13.25 -0.48
C LYS A 371 18.08 -12.68 -1.28
N VAL A 372 17.25 -11.81 -0.69
CA VAL A 372 16.13 -11.18 -1.40
C VAL A 372 16.66 -10.03 -2.26
N VAL A 373 16.86 -10.31 -3.54
CA VAL A 373 17.28 -9.32 -4.54
C VAL A 373 16.18 -9.16 -5.58
N PHE A 374 15.53 -8.00 -5.61
CA PHE A 374 14.52 -7.70 -6.64
C PHE A 374 15.20 -7.13 -7.89
N LEU A 375 14.93 -7.73 -9.06
CA LEU A 375 15.46 -7.27 -10.35
C LEU A 375 14.91 -5.89 -10.76
N ASN A 376 13.68 -5.58 -10.35
CA ASN A 376 13.08 -4.25 -10.51
C ASN A 376 13.28 -3.47 -9.21
N ASP A 377 14.14 -2.46 -9.28
CA ASP A 377 14.55 -1.57 -8.21
C ASP A 377 13.39 -0.64 -7.78
N SER A 378 12.38 -1.21 -7.12
CA SER A 378 11.34 -0.41 -6.49
C SER A 378 11.69 -0.20 -5.03
N LEU A 379 11.92 1.06 -4.66
CA LEU A 379 12.23 1.47 -3.29
C LEU A 379 11.26 0.88 -2.27
N GLY A 380 9.97 0.74 -2.62
CA GLY A 380 8.97 0.13 -1.74
C GLY A 380 9.28 -1.33 -1.36
N LYS A 381 9.73 -2.14 -2.33
CA LYS A 381 10.10 -3.55 -2.07
C LYS A 381 11.37 -3.63 -1.24
N GLN A 382 12.38 -2.81 -1.55
CA GLN A 382 13.64 -2.77 -0.80
C GLN A 382 13.43 -2.32 0.64
N ALA A 383 12.67 -1.25 0.86
CA ALA A 383 12.37 -0.76 2.19
C ALA A 383 11.52 -1.74 3.01
N SER A 384 10.64 -2.52 2.35
CA SER A 384 9.90 -3.60 3.01
C SER A 384 10.86 -4.67 3.55
N VAL A 385 11.81 -5.14 2.73
CA VAL A 385 12.84 -6.10 3.15
C VAL A 385 13.74 -5.49 4.24
N ALA A 386 14.16 -4.24 4.08
CA ALA A 386 14.95 -3.53 5.09
C ALA A 386 14.22 -3.47 6.44
N GLY A 387 12.90 -3.26 6.45
CA GLY A 387 12.10 -3.27 7.67
C GLY A 387 12.18 -4.59 8.43
N TRP A 388 12.00 -5.70 7.72
CA TRP A 388 12.12 -7.02 8.33
C TRP A 388 13.55 -7.29 8.82
N ARG A 389 14.57 -6.92 8.04
CA ARG A 389 15.98 -7.04 8.46
C ARG A 389 16.28 -6.25 9.72
N ILE A 390 15.86 -4.98 9.78
CA ILE A 390 16.04 -4.12 10.95
C ILE A 390 15.42 -4.76 12.20
N ASN A 391 14.19 -5.29 12.08
CA ASN A 391 13.51 -5.97 13.17
C ASN A 391 14.29 -7.21 13.63
N VAL A 392 14.68 -8.08 12.70
CA VAL A 392 15.46 -9.29 12.98
C VAL A 392 16.80 -8.97 13.64
N LEU A 393 17.51 -7.95 13.16
CA LEU A 393 18.79 -7.51 13.72
C LEU A 393 18.64 -7.02 15.17
N PHE A 394 17.57 -6.28 15.48
CA PHE A 394 17.28 -5.91 16.87
C PHE A 394 16.96 -7.13 17.75
N GLN A 395 16.21 -8.11 17.25
CA GLN A 395 15.90 -9.34 17.99
C GLN A 395 17.14 -10.20 18.25
N LEU A 396 18.12 -10.18 17.34
CA LEU A 396 19.43 -10.82 17.52
C LEU A 396 20.37 -10.04 18.46
N GLY A 397 19.98 -8.84 18.90
CA GLY A 397 20.85 -7.95 19.67
C GLY A 397 21.93 -7.24 18.84
N ASP A 398 21.93 -7.36 17.51
CA ASP A 398 22.82 -6.62 16.61
C ASP A 398 22.27 -5.23 16.28
N ALA A 399 22.25 -4.38 17.30
CA ALA A 399 21.83 -2.99 17.13
C ALA A 399 22.68 -2.25 16.10
N LYS A 400 24.00 -2.48 16.08
CA LYS A 400 24.91 -1.81 15.13
C LYS A 400 24.54 -2.15 13.69
N GLY A 401 24.20 -3.41 13.42
CA GLY A 401 23.66 -3.85 12.14
C GLY A 401 22.34 -3.16 11.79
N ALA A 402 21.38 -3.16 12.73
CA ALA A 402 20.06 -2.54 12.52
C ALA A 402 20.18 -1.03 12.18
N PHE A 403 21.00 -0.29 12.94
CA PHE A 403 21.25 1.13 12.68
C PHE A 403 22.01 1.37 11.37
N ARG A 404 22.89 0.45 10.95
CA ARG A 404 23.54 0.54 9.63
C ARG A 404 22.52 0.46 8.51
N GLU A 405 21.55 -0.46 8.60
CA GLU A 405 20.47 -0.57 7.62
C GLU A 405 19.54 0.65 7.59
N ILE A 406 19.16 1.17 8.76
CA ILE A 406 18.38 2.41 8.85
C ILE A 406 19.12 3.57 8.17
N ASN A 407 20.41 3.73 8.46
CA ASN A 407 21.22 4.80 7.88
C ASN A 407 21.37 4.66 6.36
N ARG A 408 21.55 3.43 5.86
CA ARG A 408 21.59 3.14 4.43
C ARG A 408 20.29 3.57 3.74
N LEU A 409 19.14 3.15 4.29
CA LEU A 409 17.83 3.47 3.73
C LEU A 409 17.59 4.99 3.67
N ILE A 410 17.98 5.72 4.72
CA ILE A 410 17.87 7.19 4.74
C ILE A 410 18.75 7.80 3.65
N VAL A 411 19.98 7.32 3.46
CA VAL A 411 20.88 7.85 2.44
C VAL A 411 20.34 7.60 1.03
N GLU A 412 19.82 6.40 0.77
CA GLU A 412 19.30 6.01 -0.54
C GLU A 412 17.95 6.68 -0.88
N ALA A 413 17.14 7.03 0.13
CA ALA A 413 15.74 7.40 -0.08
C ALA A 413 15.24 8.65 0.68
N ASN A 414 16.13 9.53 1.17
CA ASN A 414 15.72 10.71 1.95
C ASN A 414 14.74 11.67 1.23
N THR A 415 14.65 11.61 -0.10
CA THR A 415 13.73 12.44 -0.88
C THR A 415 12.27 11.99 -0.72
N HIS A 416 12.04 10.76 -0.28
CA HIS A 416 10.72 10.21 -0.04
C HIS A 416 10.20 10.61 1.34
N LYS A 417 9.14 11.43 1.36
CA LYS A 417 8.52 11.99 2.59
C LYS A 417 8.20 10.94 3.68
N TRP A 418 7.95 9.69 3.29
CA TRP A 418 7.51 8.63 4.21
C TRP A 418 8.67 7.90 4.92
N ILE A 419 9.92 7.99 4.43
CA ILE A 419 11.06 7.22 4.95
C ILE A 419 11.40 7.60 6.39
N TRP A 420 11.52 8.90 6.69
CA TRP A 420 11.83 9.39 8.03
C TRP A 420 10.80 8.97 9.09
N PRO A 421 9.48 9.21 8.90
CA PRO A 421 8.46 8.71 9.82
C PRO A 421 8.47 7.18 9.98
N TRP A 422 8.77 6.45 8.90
CA TRP A 422 8.84 5.00 8.94
C TRP A 422 10.03 4.49 9.79
N CYS A 423 11.23 5.04 9.60
CA CYS A 423 12.40 4.71 10.43
C CYS A 423 12.19 5.09 11.90
N ALA A 424 11.58 6.25 12.15
CA ALA A 424 11.24 6.71 13.50
C ALA A 424 10.35 5.69 14.24
N ARG A 425 9.34 5.12 13.58
CA ARG A 425 8.50 4.09 14.20
C ARG A 425 9.27 2.83 14.58
N GLN A 426 10.21 2.39 13.75
CA GLN A 426 11.06 1.23 14.09
C GLN A 426 11.91 1.52 15.33
N LEU A 427 12.50 2.72 15.41
CA LEU A 427 13.37 3.09 16.52
C LEU A 427 12.63 3.43 17.81
N ALA A 428 11.37 3.86 17.76
CA ALA A 428 10.57 4.04 18.96
C ALA A 428 10.36 2.72 19.74
N ILE A 429 10.40 1.58 19.05
CA ILE A 429 10.22 0.24 19.64
C ILE A 429 11.53 -0.25 20.29
N PHE A 430 12.65 -0.18 19.55
CA PHE A 430 13.91 -0.82 19.95
C PHE A 430 14.96 0.15 20.51
N GLY A 431 14.76 1.45 20.32
CA GLY A 431 15.76 2.49 20.57
C GLY A 431 16.15 2.67 22.03
N ARG A 432 15.45 2.05 22.98
CA ARG A 432 15.78 2.06 24.43
C ARG A 432 15.84 0.66 25.04
N ALA A 433 16.11 -0.38 24.23
CA ALA A 433 16.22 -1.75 24.72
C ALA A 433 17.56 -2.03 25.44
N SER A 434 18.57 -1.19 25.21
CA SER A 434 19.88 -1.22 25.86
C SER A 434 20.54 0.15 25.77
N ASP A 435 21.61 0.36 26.52
CA ASP A 435 22.38 1.62 26.50
C ASP A 435 23.00 1.89 25.11
N ASP A 436 23.51 0.85 24.45
CA ASP A 436 24.01 0.92 23.08
C ASP A 436 22.91 1.36 22.09
N ASN A 437 21.70 0.81 22.24
CA ASN A 437 20.57 1.21 21.41
C ASN A 437 20.20 2.66 21.64
N ALA A 438 20.16 3.10 22.90
CA ALA A 438 19.80 4.47 23.27
C ALA A 438 20.81 5.50 22.73
N ARG A 439 22.12 5.21 22.80
CA ARG A 439 23.16 6.05 22.17
C ARG A 439 22.97 6.17 20.67
N LEU A 440 22.80 5.05 19.97
CA LEU A 440 22.62 5.05 18.51
C LEU A 440 21.31 5.73 18.11
N ALA A 441 20.22 5.49 18.85
CA ALA A 441 18.93 6.11 18.64
C ALA A 441 19.02 7.62 18.77
N LEU A 442 19.72 8.13 19.80
CA LEU A 442 19.91 9.56 20.02
C LEU A 442 20.53 10.24 18.78
N THR A 443 21.57 9.64 18.19
CA THR A 443 22.17 10.18 16.95
C THR A 443 21.20 10.22 15.77
N PHE A 444 20.28 9.25 15.66
CA PHE A 444 19.24 9.27 14.65
C PHE A 444 18.22 10.38 14.92
N TRP A 445 17.77 10.52 16.17
CA TRP A 445 16.79 11.53 16.55
C TRP A 445 17.31 12.95 16.34
N ASP A 446 18.59 13.20 16.65
CA ASP A 446 19.25 14.47 16.38
C ASP A 446 19.24 14.81 14.88
N ARG A 447 19.55 13.84 14.02
CA ARG A 447 19.50 14.01 12.56
C ARG A 447 18.07 14.22 12.05
N LEU A 448 17.10 13.48 12.57
CA LEU A 448 15.68 13.66 12.23
C LEU A 448 15.23 15.07 12.58
N LEU A 449 15.57 15.57 13.77
CA LEU A 449 15.18 16.91 14.22
C LEU A 449 15.96 18.02 13.53
N ALA A 450 17.19 17.77 13.07
CA ALA A 450 17.90 18.70 12.19
C ALA A 450 17.19 18.86 10.83
N ALA A 451 16.69 17.77 10.26
CA ALA A 451 15.93 17.79 8.99
C ALA A 451 14.48 18.25 9.16
N HIS A 452 13.87 17.91 10.30
CA HIS A 452 12.47 18.15 10.63
C HIS A 452 12.34 18.67 12.08
N PRO A 453 12.67 19.96 12.34
CA PRO A 453 12.74 20.54 13.69
C PRO A 453 11.46 20.48 14.52
N HIS A 454 10.36 20.13 13.89
CA HIS A 454 9.02 20.17 14.46
C HIS A 454 8.36 18.78 14.49
N HIS A 455 9.13 17.71 14.32
CA HIS A 455 8.63 16.34 14.35
C HIS A 455 8.28 15.90 15.79
N PRO A 456 7.00 15.75 16.14
CA PRO A 456 6.57 15.61 17.54
C PRO A 456 7.07 14.32 18.19
N ILE A 457 6.92 13.18 17.48
CA ILE A 457 7.46 11.88 17.93
C ILE A 457 8.98 11.95 18.05
N GLY A 458 9.64 12.69 17.16
CA GLY A 458 11.11 12.77 17.14
C GLY A 458 11.64 13.43 18.41
N LYS A 459 11.02 14.54 18.81
CA LYS A 459 11.41 15.26 20.03
C LYS A 459 11.12 14.44 21.28
N ARG A 460 9.96 13.78 21.34
CA ARG A 460 9.59 12.88 22.44
C ARG A 460 10.63 11.77 22.61
N GLU A 461 10.91 11.03 21.55
CA GLU A 461 11.81 9.87 21.61
C GLU A 461 13.26 10.27 21.91
N GLN A 462 13.71 11.44 21.42
CA GLN A 462 15.01 12.03 21.76
C GLN A 462 15.15 12.27 23.26
N LEU A 463 14.18 12.96 23.88
CA LEU A 463 14.21 13.27 25.30
C LEU A 463 14.14 12.01 26.16
N LEU A 464 13.28 11.05 25.80
CA LEU A 464 13.22 9.75 26.48
C LEU A 464 14.54 8.97 26.39
N ALA A 465 15.26 9.04 25.27
CA ALA A 465 16.58 8.42 25.14
C ALA A 465 17.60 9.09 26.08
N LYS A 466 17.60 10.42 26.18
CA LYS A 466 18.42 11.17 27.14
C LYS A 466 18.13 10.75 28.59
N PHE A 467 16.85 10.70 28.98
CA PHE A 467 16.46 10.27 30.33
C PHE A 467 16.88 8.83 30.64
N TYR A 468 16.73 7.92 29.68
CA TYR A 468 17.14 6.52 29.82
C TYR A 468 18.65 6.40 30.08
N LEU A 469 19.48 7.06 29.25
CA LEU A 469 20.94 7.05 29.41
C LEU A 469 21.37 7.61 30.77
N ARG A 470 20.74 8.71 31.22
CA ARG A 470 21.01 9.30 32.53
C ARG A 470 20.69 8.35 33.68
N ALA A 471 19.55 7.65 33.61
CA ALA A 471 19.15 6.67 34.61
C ALA A 471 20.09 5.45 34.65
N ALA A 472 20.70 5.09 33.51
CA ALA A 472 21.75 4.08 33.42
C ALA A 472 23.12 4.58 33.93
N GLY A 473 23.23 5.83 34.38
CA GLY A 473 24.49 6.43 34.86
C GLY A 473 25.39 6.99 33.77
N GLU A 474 24.90 7.13 32.55
CA GLU A 474 25.63 7.72 31.43
C GLU A 474 25.38 9.23 31.30
N ASP A 475 26.30 9.93 30.63
CA ASP A 475 26.13 11.32 30.26
C ASP A 475 25.14 11.44 29.08
N PRO A 476 23.95 12.05 29.26
CA PRO A 476 23.00 12.22 28.18
C PRO A 476 23.39 13.31 27.18
N GLY A 477 24.54 13.98 27.36
CA GLY A 477 25.04 15.05 26.51
C GLY A 477 24.25 16.36 26.66
N SER A 478 23.49 16.50 27.74
CA SER A 478 22.71 17.70 28.05
C SER A 478 22.54 17.84 29.55
N THR A 479 22.63 19.07 30.04
CA THR A 479 22.35 19.42 31.43
C THR A 479 20.85 19.41 31.71
N TYR A 480 20.49 19.33 32.99
CA TYR A 480 19.11 19.46 33.45
C TYR A 480 18.43 20.73 32.89
N SER A 481 19.12 21.88 32.97
CA SER A 481 18.58 23.17 32.51
C SER A 481 18.34 23.20 31.00
N GLU A 482 19.22 22.59 30.19
CA GLU A 482 19.04 22.50 28.74
C GLU A 482 17.82 21.63 28.39
N ILE A 483 17.69 20.48 29.03
CA ILE A 483 16.54 19.58 28.82
C ILE A 483 15.23 20.26 29.23
N LYS A 484 15.20 20.98 30.35
CA LYS A 484 14.03 21.74 30.80
C LYS A 484 13.58 22.76 29.76
N VAL A 485 14.51 23.56 29.24
CA VAL A 485 14.23 24.55 28.16
C VAL A 485 13.74 23.85 26.89
N GLU A 486 14.38 22.74 26.50
CA GLU A 486 13.95 21.93 25.35
C GLU A 486 12.52 21.39 25.53
N LEU A 487 12.16 20.92 26.73
CA LEU A 487 10.82 20.44 27.04
C LEU A 487 9.81 21.58 26.98
N GLU A 488 10.05 22.69 27.68
CA GLU A 488 9.15 23.86 27.72
C GLU A 488 8.88 24.46 26.32
N THR A 489 9.90 24.50 25.46
CA THR A 489 9.77 25.00 24.08
C THR A 489 9.11 23.99 23.13
N GLY A 490 9.28 22.68 23.37
CA GLY A 490 8.80 21.61 22.49
C GLY A 490 7.40 21.08 22.81
N ILE A 491 6.86 21.39 23.99
CA ILE A 491 5.68 20.73 24.55
C ILE A 491 4.37 20.98 23.79
N GLN A 492 4.22 22.12 23.12
CA GLN A 492 2.95 22.54 22.50
C GLN A 492 2.48 21.62 21.36
N ARG A 493 3.35 20.72 20.87
CA ARG A 493 3.10 19.86 19.70
C ARG A 493 3.13 18.37 20.03
N ILE A 494 3.40 18.03 21.29
CA ILE A 494 3.41 16.65 21.77
C ILE A 494 2.05 16.37 22.41
N GLU A 495 1.54 15.15 22.25
CA GLU A 495 0.28 14.73 22.87
C GLU A 495 0.35 14.86 24.39
N THR A 496 -0.76 15.26 25.03
CA THR A 496 -0.85 15.59 26.46
C THR A 496 -0.25 14.51 27.36
N GLU A 497 -0.54 13.23 27.07
CA GLU A 497 -0.05 12.12 27.88
C GLU A 497 1.46 11.89 27.75
N ALA A 498 1.99 12.04 26.54
CA ALA A 498 3.42 11.99 26.30
C ALA A 498 4.16 13.18 26.95
N CYS A 499 3.54 14.35 26.99
CA CYS A 499 4.07 15.52 27.71
C CYS A 499 4.16 15.26 29.21
N ALA A 500 3.12 14.68 29.81
CA ALA A 500 3.11 14.35 31.23
C ALA A 500 4.23 13.37 31.59
N LEU A 501 4.45 12.33 30.77
CA LEU A 501 5.55 11.39 30.97
C LEU A 501 6.93 12.08 30.93
N LEU A 502 7.14 13.03 30.03
CA LEU A 502 8.41 13.75 29.94
C LEU A 502 8.67 14.64 31.18
N TRP A 503 7.62 15.30 31.69
CA TRP A 503 7.70 16.05 32.94
C TRP A 503 7.97 15.16 34.14
N ASP A 504 7.31 14.01 34.23
CA ASP A 504 7.55 13.02 35.27
C ASP A 504 9.01 12.54 35.28
N ARG A 505 9.57 12.20 34.11
CA ARG A 505 10.99 11.79 33.99
C ARG A 505 11.96 12.90 34.37
N LEU A 506 11.65 14.14 34.02
CA LEU A 506 12.44 15.29 34.45
C LEU A 506 12.33 15.54 35.98
N GLY A 507 11.16 15.26 36.57
CA GLY A 507 10.95 15.32 38.01
C GLY A 507 11.78 14.28 38.77
N HIS A 508 11.86 13.05 38.26
CA HIS A 508 12.74 12.03 38.82
C HIS A 508 14.22 12.42 38.76
N TRP A 509 14.68 13.05 37.67
CA TRP A 509 16.03 13.61 37.64
C TRP A 509 16.23 14.63 38.77
N ALA A 510 15.33 15.61 38.92
CA ALA A 510 15.46 16.61 39.98
C ALA A 510 15.41 15.98 41.38
N GLN A 511 14.64 14.90 41.57
CA GLN A 511 14.60 14.12 42.80
C GLN A 511 15.94 13.43 43.08
N ASP A 512 16.57 12.82 42.08
CA ASP A 512 17.89 12.17 42.22
C ASP A 512 18.98 13.18 42.60
N ASP A 513 18.84 14.43 42.15
CA ASP A 513 19.72 15.55 42.52
C ASP A 513 19.30 16.20 43.87
N GLU A 514 18.39 15.58 44.63
CA GLU A 514 17.79 16.04 45.90
C GLU A 514 17.12 17.42 45.85
N ASN A 515 16.82 17.92 44.65
CA ASN A 515 16.15 19.20 44.45
C ASN A 515 14.62 19.04 44.46
N TRP A 516 14.07 18.82 45.66
CA TRP A 516 12.64 18.56 45.85
C TRP A 516 11.70 19.67 45.38
N ASN A 517 12.13 20.94 45.38
CA ASN A 517 11.33 22.04 44.85
C ASN A 517 11.14 21.92 43.33
N GLU A 518 12.20 21.56 42.63
CA GLU A 518 12.15 21.38 41.19
C GLU A 518 11.47 20.06 40.79
N ALA A 519 11.68 18.99 41.58
CA ALA A 519 10.96 17.73 41.41
C ALA A 519 9.45 17.94 41.55
N GLU A 520 9.01 18.66 42.58
CA GLU A 520 7.60 19.01 42.78
C GLU A 520 7.03 19.82 41.62
N PHE A 521 7.77 20.81 41.11
CA PHE A 521 7.34 21.58 39.94
C PHE A 521 7.08 20.67 38.73
N CYS A 522 8.02 19.76 38.45
CA CYS A 522 7.91 18.82 37.32
C CYS A 522 6.76 17.83 37.51
N PHE A 523 6.65 17.18 38.67
CA PHE A 523 5.57 16.24 38.95
C PHE A 523 4.20 16.93 38.92
N ARG A 524 4.11 18.19 39.39
CA ARG A 524 2.88 18.99 39.28
C ARG A 524 2.50 19.25 37.84
N LYS A 525 3.47 19.59 36.97
CA LYS A 525 3.20 19.72 35.53
C LYS A 525 2.66 18.42 34.92
N ALA A 526 3.22 17.27 35.29
CA ALA A 526 2.72 15.98 34.82
C ALA A 526 1.28 15.71 35.33
N TYR A 527 1.03 15.94 36.62
CA TYR A 527 -0.27 15.76 37.25
C TYR A 527 -1.33 16.71 36.69
N ASP A 528 -1.03 17.99 36.48
CA ASP A 528 -1.99 18.96 35.94
C ASP A 528 -2.41 18.62 34.48
N LEU A 529 -1.57 17.90 33.74
CA LEU A 529 -1.84 17.50 32.35
C LEU A 529 -2.77 16.28 32.25
N VAL A 530 -2.59 15.27 33.10
CA VAL A 530 -3.26 13.97 32.97
C VAL A 530 -3.97 13.53 34.25
N GLY A 531 -3.52 14.00 35.42
CA GLY A 531 -3.96 13.55 36.72
C GLY A 531 -3.57 12.10 36.96
N GLY A 532 -4.40 11.40 37.74
CA GLY A 532 -4.29 9.94 37.89
C GLY A 532 -2.95 9.52 38.49
N HIS A 533 -2.28 8.57 37.84
CA HIS A 533 -1.09 7.88 38.37
C HIS A 533 0.11 8.78 38.65
N TYR A 534 0.15 10.00 38.11
CA TYR A 534 1.18 10.99 38.44
C TYR A 534 1.03 11.59 39.85
N GLY A 535 -0.07 11.30 40.55
CA GLY A 535 -0.34 11.80 41.90
C GLY A 535 0.64 11.29 42.96
N TYR A 536 1.13 10.06 42.82
CA TYR A 536 2.09 9.46 43.77
C TYR A 536 3.38 10.28 43.89
N CYS A 537 4.04 10.57 42.76
CA CYS A 537 5.31 11.30 42.74
C CYS A 537 5.14 12.75 43.24
N LEU A 538 4.07 13.43 42.82
CA LEU A 538 3.75 14.78 43.30
C LEU A 538 3.51 14.80 44.82
N GLY A 539 2.65 13.90 45.31
CA GLY A 539 2.32 13.80 46.73
C GLY A 539 3.55 13.49 47.59
N THR A 540 4.42 12.60 47.10
CA THR A 540 5.70 12.29 47.75
C THR A 540 6.61 13.53 47.81
N ALA A 541 6.78 14.25 46.71
CA ALA A 541 7.59 15.47 46.70
C ALA A 541 7.02 16.55 47.65
N LEU A 542 5.69 16.71 47.70
CA LEU A 542 5.02 17.61 48.64
C LEU A 542 5.23 17.20 50.10
N ASN A 543 5.22 15.90 50.40
CA ASN A 543 5.58 15.39 51.73
C ASN A 543 7.02 15.76 52.11
N PHE A 544 7.99 15.63 51.20
CA PHE A 544 9.38 16.02 51.45
C PHE A 544 9.53 17.53 51.69
N LEU A 545 8.74 18.35 51.00
CA LEU A 545 8.68 19.80 51.18
C LEU A 545 7.86 20.25 52.42
N GLY A 546 7.26 19.31 53.16
CA GLY A 546 6.42 19.61 54.33
C GLY A 546 5.04 20.18 54.00
N ARG A 547 4.62 20.15 52.73
CA ARG A 547 3.30 20.61 52.25
C ARG A 547 2.25 19.50 52.34
N CYS A 548 2.16 18.87 53.52
CA CYS A 548 1.35 17.64 53.71
C CYS A 548 -0.16 17.88 53.64
N GLU A 549 -0.65 19.09 53.94
CA GLU A 549 -2.07 19.42 53.76
C GLU A 549 -2.49 19.32 52.29
N GLU A 550 -1.57 19.60 51.38
CA GLU A 550 -1.80 19.54 49.94
C GLU A 550 -1.53 18.15 49.37
N SER A 551 -0.55 17.42 49.89
CA SER A 551 -0.23 16.07 49.41
C SER A 551 -1.33 15.07 49.76
N LEU A 552 -1.92 15.18 50.95
CA LEU A 552 -2.82 14.19 51.51
C LEU A 552 -4.01 13.83 50.60
N PRO A 553 -4.82 14.79 50.08
CA PRO A 553 -5.93 14.43 49.20
C PRO A 553 -5.49 13.72 47.92
N ILE A 554 -4.32 14.09 47.36
CA ILE A 554 -3.76 13.49 46.15
C ILE A 554 -3.30 12.05 46.44
N LEU A 555 -2.55 11.86 47.54
CA LEU A 555 -2.05 10.54 47.94
C LEU A 555 -3.17 9.61 48.38
N GLN A 556 -4.23 10.14 48.98
CA GLN A 556 -5.36 9.35 49.43
C GLN A 556 -6.19 8.84 48.25
N GLU A 557 -6.49 9.70 47.26
CA GLU A 557 -7.10 9.24 46.00
C GLU A 557 -6.22 8.17 45.32
N GLN A 558 -4.90 8.37 45.31
CA GLN A 558 -3.95 7.41 44.77
C GLN A 558 -4.04 6.06 45.49
N ALA A 559 -3.95 6.04 46.82
CA ALA A 559 -3.93 4.83 47.63
C ALA A 559 -5.28 4.10 47.69
N GLU A 560 -6.41 4.81 47.54
CA GLU A 560 -7.74 4.20 47.62
C GLU A 560 -8.22 3.69 46.26
N THR A 561 -7.95 4.43 45.18
CA THR A 561 -8.64 4.22 43.90
C THR A 561 -7.70 3.86 42.75
N LEU A 562 -6.56 4.56 42.61
CA LEU A 562 -5.73 4.47 41.41
C LEU A 562 -4.66 3.37 41.50
N GLN A 563 -3.99 3.30 42.63
CA GLN A 563 -2.89 2.38 42.91
C GLN A 563 -2.93 1.97 44.39
N PRO A 564 -3.84 1.04 44.76
CA PRO A 564 -3.98 0.57 46.14
C PRO A 564 -2.84 -0.38 46.52
N ASP A 565 -1.67 0.20 46.73
CA ASP A 565 -0.45 -0.49 47.14
C ASP A 565 0.11 0.05 48.47
N ALA A 566 1.01 -0.73 49.07
CA ALA A 566 1.61 -0.40 50.35
C ALA A 566 2.41 0.91 50.32
N MET A 567 3.05 1.21 49.19
CA MET A 567 3.85 2.43 49.00
C MET A 567 2.98 3.70 49.07
N SER A 568 1.80 3.67 48.46
CA SER A 568 0.86 4.79 48.45
C SER A 568 0.26 5.02 49.83
N TRP A 569 -0.19 3.95 50.50
CA TRP A 569 -0.69 4.04 51.88
C TRP A 569 0.36 4.49 52.88
N PHE A 570 1.62 4.08 52.69
CA PHE A 570 2.73 4.59 53.49
C PHE A 570 2.93 6.10 53.32
N GLN A 571 2.82 6.64 52.11
CA GLN A 571 2.92 8.08 51.88
C GLN A 571 1.73 8.86 52.49
N VAL A 572 0.53 8.28 52.48
CA VAL A 572 -0.64 8.81 53.21
C VAL A 572 -0.36 8.84 54.72
N ALA A 573 0.23 7.77 55.26
CA ALA A 573 0.56 7.67 56.67
C ALA A 573 1.61 8.73 57.10
N VAL A 574 2.64 8.93 56.28
CA VAL A 574 3.67 9.96 56.47
C VAL A 574 3.06 11.37 56.40
N ALA A 575 2.12 11.62 55.48
CA ALA A 575 1.43 12.90 55.39
C ALA A 575 0.62 13.20 56.66
N ASN A 576 -0.19 12.23 57.12
CA ASN A 576 -0.97 12.36 58.35
C ASN A 576 -0.10 12.54 59.59
N GLU A 577 1.03 11.81 59.68
CA GLU A 577 2.01 11.95 60.76
C GLU A 577 2.54 13.38 60.86
N LYS A 578 2.99 13.96 59.74
CA LYS A 578 3.51 15.33 59.68
C LYS A 578 2.46 16.40 60.01
N LEU A 579 1.18 16.08 59.82
CA LEU A 579 0.05 16.95 60.20
C LEU A 579 -0.39 16.77 61.66
N GLY A 580 0.19 15.81 62.39
CA GLY A 580 -0.21 15.48 63.76
C GLY A 580 -1.54 14.72 63.84
N ARG A 581 -2.00 14.13 62.74
CA ARG A 581 -3.21 13.30 62.66
C ARG A 581 -2.87 11.85 62.99
N THR A 582 -2.63 11.62 64.28
CA THR A 582 -2.03 10.37 64.76
C THR A 582 -2.88 9.13 64.49
N GLU A 583 -4.19 9.21 64.69
CA GLU A 583 -5.09 8.06 64.49
C GLU A 583 -5.14 7.66 63.01
N GLU A 584 -5.29 8.64 62.12
CA GLU A 584 -5.31 8.43 60.67
C GLU A 584 -3.96 7.93 60.13
N SER A 585 -2.85 8.39 60.72
CA SER A 585 -1.50 7.90 60.38
C SER A 585 -1.33 6.42 60.73
N ILE A 586 -1.76 6.02 61.94
CA ILE A 586 -1.71 4.62 62.39
C ILE A 586 -2.54 3.73 61.45
N GLU A 587 -3.74 4.17 61.08
CA GLU A 587 -4.59 3.40 60.19
C GLU A 587 -3.97 3.23 58.80
N ALA A 588 -3.43 4.32 58.23
CA ALA A 588 -2.76 4.26 56.93
C ALA A 588 -1.50 3.37 56.94
N TYR A 589 -0.71 3.37 58.02
CA TYR A 589 0.42 2.44 58.17
C TYR A 589 -0.06 0.98 58.28
N ARG A 590 -1.20 0.72 58.94
CA ARG A 590 -1.78 -0.63 59.01
C ARG A 590 -2.29 -1.10 57.66
N GLU A 591 -2.94 -0.23 56.88
CA GLU A 591 -3.33 -0.54 55.50
C GLU A 591 -2.11 -0.87 54.63
N ALA A 592 -1.02 -0.09 54.76
CA ALA A 592 0.22 -0.40 54.07
C ALA A 592 0.76 -1.80 54.42
N LEU A 593 0.77 -2.17 55.71
CA LEU A 593 1.21 -3.48 56.19
C LEU A 593 0.25 -4.62 55.89
N LEU A 594 -1.05 -4.33 55.70
CA LEU A 594 -2.03 -5.30 55.26
C LEU A 594 -1.77 -5.72 53.80
N LEU A 595 -1.39 -4.74 52.97
CA LEU A 595 -1.05 -4.95 51.55
C LEU A 595 0.34 -5.57 51.38
N ASP A 596 1.32 -5.12 52.15
CA ASP A 596 2.67 -5.68 52.17
C ASP A 596 3.20 -5.82 53.61
N PRO A 597 3.05 -7.02 54.21
CA PRO A 597 3.58 -7.31 55.54
C PRO A 597 5.10 -7.25 55.64
N GLU A 598 5.82 -7.30 54.51
CA GLU A 598 7.29 -7.23 54.44
C GLU A 598 7.79 -5.79 54.31
N TYR A 599 6.89 -4.79 54.30
CA TYR A 599 7.29 -3.40 54.14
C TYR A 599 7.90 -2.82 55.43
N SER A 600 9.20 -3.08 55.61
CA SER A 600 9.96 -2.77 56.82
C SER A 600 9.84 -1.32 57.30
N LEU A 601 9.87 -0.33 56.40
CA LEU A 601 9.76 1.09 56.78
C LEU A 601 8.41 1.40 57.43
N ALA A 602 7.31 0.79 56.98
CA ALA A 602 5.99 0.99 57.57
C ALA A 602 5.93 0.43 59.00
N TRP A 603 6.55 -0.73 59.26
CA TRP A 603 6.66 -1.30 60.61
C TRP A 603 7.41 -0.37 61.58
N PHE A 604 8.58 0.11 61.19
CA PHE A 604 9.39 0.97 62.07
C PHE A 604 8.72 2.33 62.31
N ASN A 605 8.13 2.92 61.26
CA ASN A 605 7.45 4.21 61.40
C ASN A 605 6.17 4.08 62.23
N LEU A 606 5.38 3.00 62.07
CA LEU A 606 4.20 2.75 62.89
C LEU A 606 4.54 2.68 64.38
N GLY A 607 5.61 1.96 64.74
CA GLY A 607 6.11 1.94 66.13
C GLY A 607 6.53 3.33 66.62
N GLY A 608 7.15 4.14 65.75
CA GLY A 608 7.51 5.53 66.03
C GLY A 608 6.29 6.43 66.27
N VAL A 609 5.22 6.27 65.50
CA VAL A 609 3.98 7.01 65.70
C VAL A 609 3.33 6.66 67.03
N HIS A 610 3.24 5.37 67.39
CA HIS A 610 2.73 4.95 68.70
C HIS A 610 3.58 5.50 69.85
N TRP A 611 4.90 5.52 69.69
CA TRP A 611 5.83 6.10 70.67
C TRP A 611 5.57 7.58 70.88
N ASN A 612 5.48 8.35 69.79
CA ASN A 612 5.20 9.78 69.83
C ASN A 612 3.81 10.09 70.40
N ASN A 613 2.84 9.19 70.25
CA ASN A 613 1.51 9.27 70.87
C ASN A 613 1.49 8.95 72.38
N GLY A 614 2.63 8.52 72.95
CA GLY A 614 2.74 8.11 74.35
C GLY A 614 2.26 6.68 74.64
N ASP A 615 1.87 5.92 73.61
CA ASP A 615 1.51 4.50 73.73
C ASP A 615 2.77 3.63 73.64
N MET A 616 3.59 3.71 74.70
CA MET A 616 4.86 2.99 74.79
C MET A 616 4.69 1.48 74.71
N LYS A 617 3.53 0.94 75.11
CA LYS A 617 3.25 -0.49 75.09
C LYS A 617 3.14 -0.97 73.65
N SER A 618 2.25 -0.38 72.86
CA SER A 618 2.07 -0.76 71.45
C SER A 618 3.34 -0.49 70.64
N ALA A 619 4.02 0.64 70.89
CA ALA A 619 5.29 0.95 70.24
C ALA A 619 6.35 -0.14 70.46
N SER A 620 6.50 -0.60 71.71
CA SER A 620 7.41 -1.70 72.07
C SER A 620 7.02 -3.02 71.39
N GLU A 621 5.73 -3.38 71.40
CA GLU A 621 5.23 -4.59 70.75
C GLU A 621 5.50 -4.58 69.23
N ILE A 622 5.20 -3.47 68.57
CA ILE A 622 5.40 -3.28 67.12
C ILE A 622 6.88 -3.30 66.76
N TRP A 623 7.73 -2.58 67.50
CA TRP A 623 9.16 -2.58 67.22
C TRP A 623 9.84 -3.92 67.54
N LYS A 624 9.39 -4.67 68.55
CA LYS A 624 9.86 -6.05 68.78
C LYS A 624 9.54 -6.92 67.56
N ALA A 625 8.29 -6.90 67.09
CA ALA A 625 7.89 -7.64 65.89
C ALA A 625 8.72 -7.23 64.66
N ALA A 626 8.92 -5.92 64.44
CA ALA A 626 9.72 -5.39 63.34
C ALA A 626 11.19 -5.85 63.41
N VAL A 627 11.80 -5.84 64.60
CA VAL A 627 13.20 -6.26 64.79
C VAL A 627 13.36 -7.77 64.64
N GLU A 628 12.36 -8.56 65.04
CA GLU A 628 12.33 -10.01 64.82
C GLU A 628 12.18 -10.37 63.34
N GLN A 629 11.31 -9.64 62.62
CA GLN A 629 11.06 -9.87 61.19
C GLN A 629 12.21 -9.35 60.31
N PHE A 630 12.81 -8.20 60.66
CA PHE A 630 13.89 -7.57 59.90
C PHE A 630 15.17 -7.41 60.73
N PRO A 631 15.83 -8.52 61.12
CA PRO A 631 16.93 -8.48 62.08
C PRO A 631 18.17 -7.74 61.59
N GLU A 632 18.38 -7.63 60.28
CA GLU A 632 19.53 -6.97 59.63
C GLU A 632 19.22 -5.55 59.13
N HIS A 633 18.01 -5.03 59.39
CA HIS A 633 17.64 -3.69 58.95
C HIS A 633 18.33 -2.61 59.80
N GLN A 634 18.75 -1.49 59.19
CA GLN A 634 19.47 -0.41 59.89
C GLN A 634 18.71 0.15 61.10
N LEU A 635 17.38 0.26 61.01
CA LEU A 635 16.55 0.74 62.12
C LEU A 635 16.48 -0.28 63.26
N SER A 636 16.63 -1.58 62.99
CA SER A 636 16.74 -2.60 64.04
C SER A 636 18.01 -2.41 64.86
N ASP A 637 19.12 -2.13 64.21
CA ASP A 637 20.39 -1.85 64.90
C ASP A 637 20.34 -0.56 65.70
N ARG A 638 19.68 0.49 65.18
CA ARG A 638 19.44 1.73 65.94
C ARG A 638 18.58 1.48 67.18
N LEU A 639 17.49 0.73 67.07
CA LEU A 639 16.64 0.41 68.23
C LEU A 639 17.39 -0.39 69.30
N ARG A 640 18.19 -1.39 68.90
CA ARG A 640 19.02 -2.19 69.83
C ARG A 640 20.12 -1.37 70.52
N SER A 641 20.69 -0.38 69.85
CA SER A 641 21.81 0.40 70.37
C SER A 641 21.39 1.65 71.13
N GLU A 642 20.43 2.42 70.61
CA GLU A 642 20.04 3.72 71.14
C GLU A 642 18.92 3.62 72.18
N ILE A 643 17.98 2.67 72.02
CA ILE A 643 16.78 2.55 72.88
C ILE A 643 16.49 1.08 73.27
N PRO A 644 17.46 0.30 73.77
CA PRO A 644 17.30 -1.15 73.99
C PRO A 644 16.16 -1.51 74.95
N PHE A 645 15.78 -0.60 75.85
CA PHE A 645 14.72 -0.84 76.82
C PHE A 645 13.32 -0.93 76.20
N VAL A 646 13.10 -0.44 74.98
CA VAL A 646 11.83 -0.65 74.26
C VAL A 646 11.71 -2.05 73.68
N LEU A 647 12.79 -2.84 73.70
CA LEU A 647 12.84 -4.22 73.23
C LEU A 647 12.88 -5.25 74.39
N LEU A 648 12.85 -4.80 75.65
CA LEU A 648 12.67 -5.64 76.85
C LEU A 648 11.19 -5.86 77.12
#